data_AF-A0AAI9V046-F1
#
_entry.id   AF-A0AAI9V046-F1
#
_cell.length_a   1.000
_cell.length_b   1.000
_cell.length_c   1.000
_cell.angle_alpha   90.00
_cell.angle_beta   90.00
_cell.angle_gamma   90.00
#
_symmetry.space_group_name_H-M   'P 1'
#
loop_
_entity.id
_entity.type
_entity.pdbx_description
1 polymer ?
#
loop_
_entity_poly.entity_id
_entity_poly.type
_entity_poly.pdbx_seq_one_letter_code
_entity_poly.pdbx_strand_id
1 'polypeptide(L)'
;MEDPTMATVGSQQQGSHEVAARALGDRPLKRDPACVECRQRKLKCDRKYPCSECITHGRHCLAPPPSGPRKPRRKNHHELRDKLASIESLLEECMGSKPIYLANGTPPALTGQESSIDDQNHDYHRPKVQSPGWLVQTKNGVEFRDSKTASATREDEQTIRALFEVESEQATWLPALAFLNQHHDSIGISPASGLSYNCVPSPPNIIVLWRVFLDRVYPVTKILHVPTFQANITDAVSNFHAIPPVTQGLLFSIFLAASGSLSQKEHWDMLRWSKKDASTVLSRGFKAAMARYNYLKRFNEDTIRSLIFYSLHQRTLRDTVDPWILNGIVMNIAHRLGLHIDGTRLGFSPFQIEMRRRLWWQTVLIEAKTSAASCISAKVLPSSRDTLIPLNINDEDLHPSMKEAPSVREGPSEMSYCVHTYETEALAMAMQIPSVDEVLWGQASSNPASASAHAAIPSPHPFDSPFVTAIQDALQKFDRTLGPLERRLLSDSAANPLHAMALYARTSLAALVQIIITPLEAAPEWGTEIHGPEDKFFNVGLVALEILLEQRRLAGRQFAWLVDLDFKIQTFYYLGAQLQNRVSGSLAERTWAVIEKMYACREDLWELKDEENMTLANLLIVAWSRRAEHFLGNRVLLLEPPFVTRLRDEVMMIKAEALSLF
;
A
#
# COMPACT_ATOMS: atom_id res chain seq x y z
N MET A 1 -63.07 -39.04 -43.71
CA MET A 1 -62.59 -37.69 -44.09
C MET A 1 -61.08 -37.77 -44.12
N GLU A 2 -60.53 -38.51 -45.06
CA GLU A 2 -60.30 -38.12 -46.48
C GLU A 2 -59.06 -37.21 -46.61
N ASP A 3 -57.98 -37.91 -46.92
CA ASP A 3 -56.78 -37.61 -47.73
C ASP A 3 -57.04 -36.66 -48.94
N PRO A 4 -56.03 -36.10 -49.66
CA PRO A 4 -55.14 -36.95 -50.48
C PRO A 4 -53.72 -36.46 -50.94
N THR A 5 -52.83 -37.45 -51.10
CA THR A 5 -51.93 -37.81 -52.26
C THR A 5 -50.99 -36.79 -52.94
N MET A 6 -49.72 -37.17 -53.22
CA MET A 6 -49.27 -37.96 -54.38
C MET A 6 -47.72 -38.05 -54.46
N ALA A 7 -47.25 -39.19 -54.98
CA ALA A 7 -45.86 -39.52 -55.28
C ALA A 7 -45.45 -39.10 -56.69
N THR A 8 -44.15 -38.85 -56.95
CA THR A 8 -43.53 -39.29 -58.23
C THR A 8 -42.00 -39.31 -58.20
N VAL A 9 -41.48 -40.31 -58.91
CA VAL A 9 -40.09 -40.68 -59.20
C VAL A 9 -39.52 -39.81 -60.32
N GLY A 10 -38.22 -39.50 -60.26
CA GLY A 10 -37.47 -38.87 -61.36
C GLY A 10 -35.97 -39.15 -61.28
N SER A 11 -35.50 -40.01 -62.19
CA SER A 11 -34.10 -40.41 -62.42
C SER A 11 -33.43 -39.62 -63.55
N GLN A 12 -32.08 -39.66 -63.57
CA GLN A 12 -31.14 -39.16 -64.62
C GLN A 12 -30.79 -37.66 -64.47
N GLN A 13 -29.52 -37.23 -64.42
CA GLN A 13 -28.39 -37.55 -65.31
C GLN A 13 -27.00 -37.43 -64.66
N GLN A 14 -26.05 -38.21 -65.19
CA GLN A 14 -24.61 -38.26 -64.90
C GLN A 14 -23.86 -37.05 -65.48
N GLY A 15 -22.79 -36.62 -64.81
CA GLY A 15 -21.85 -35.62 -65.31
C GLY A 15 -20.75 -35.28 -64.29
N SER A 16 -19.76 -36.17 -64.21
CA SER A 16 -18.37 -35.99 -63.73
C SER A 16 -17.91 -34.56 -63.33
N HIS A 17 -17.40 -34.41 -62.11
CA HIS A 17 -15.98 -34.10 -61.85
C HIS A 17 -15.68 -34.12 -60.34
N GLU A 18 -14.71 -34.96 -59.99
CA GLU A 18 -13.79 -34.90 -58.83
C GLU A 18 -14.32 -34.83 -57.39
N VAL A 19 -14.11 -35.97 -56.71
CA VAL A 19 -14.22 -36.23 -55.29
C VAL A 19 -13.09 -35.54 -54.52
N ALA A 20 -13.44 -34.79 -53.47
CA ALA A 20 -12.62 -34.68 -52.25
C ALA A 20 -13.50 -34.34 -51.04
N ALA A 21 -14.32 -35.31 -50.62
CA ALA A 21 -14.96 -35.29 -49.32
C ALA A 21 -14.03 -35.89 -48.26
N ARG A 22 -13.91 -35.19 -47.13
CA ARG A 22 -13.71 -35.71 -45.76
C ARG A 22 -12.57 -36.71 -45.52
N ALA A 23 -11.53 -36.22 -44.84
CA ALA A 23 -10.74 -37.04 -43.91
C ALA A 23 -10.71 -36.37 -42.53
N LEU A 24 -11.55 -36.86 -41.62
CA LEU A 24 -11.31 -36.76 -40.18
C LEU A 24 -10.04 -37.58 -39.90
N GLY A 25 -8.93 -36.88 -39.68
CA GLY A 25 -7.64 -37.46 -39.32
C GLY A 25 -7.69 -38.11 -37.93
N ASP A 26 -7.48 -39.41 -37.94
CA ASP A 26 -7.26 -40.34 -36.83
C ASP A 26 -6.22 -39.80 -35.82
N ARG A 27 -6.58 -39.70 -34.53
CA ARG A 27 -5.60 -39.41 -33.46
C ARG A 27 -4.92 -40.73 -33.08
N PRO A 28 -3.58 -40.82 -33.05
CA PRO A 28 -2.92 -42.06 -32.68
C PRO A 28 -3.20 -42.41 -31.21
N LEU A 29 -3.84 -43.56 -30.99
CA LEU A 29 -3.98 -44.19 -29.68
C LEU A 29 -2.59 -44.30 -29.03
N LYS A 30 -2.47 -43.77 -27.82
CA LYS A 30 -1.26 -43.81 -26.97
C LYS A 30 -0.79 -45.27 -26.88
N ARG A 31 0.39 -45.59 -27.44
CA ARG A 31 0.99 -46.92 -27.31
C ARG A 31 1.33 -47.18 -25.85
N ASP A 32 0.84 -48.29 -25.31
CA ASP A 32 1.18 -48.73 -23.96
C ASP A 32 2.70 -48.95 -23.82
N PRO A 33 3.28 -48.63 -22.65
CA PRO A 33 4.71 -48.81 -22.43
C PRO A 33 5.09 -50.30 -22.44
N ALA A 34 6.38 -50.60 -22.58
CA ALA A 34 6.92 -51.96 -22.42
C ALA A 34 7.03 -52.32 -20.92
N CYS A 35 6.93 -53.61 -20.58
CA CYS A 35 7.04 -54.08 -19.19
C CYS A 35 8.38 -53.73 -18.54
N VAL A 36 8.40 -53.67 -17.21
CA VAL A 36 9.57 -53.24 -16.43
C VAL A 36 10.81 -54.10 -16.76
N GLU A 37 10.66 -55.42 -16.81
CA GLU A 37 11.75 -56.36 -17.10
C GLU A 37 12.31 -56.21 -18.52
N CYS A 38 11.46 -56.20 -19.55
CA CYS A 38 11.92 -56.03 -20.93
C CYS A 38 12.54 -54.64 -21.13
N ARG A 39 12.04 -53.61 -20.42
CA ARG A 39 12.62 -52.26 -20.48
C ARG A 39 13.99 -52.19 -19.82
N GLN A 40 14.17 -52.81 -18.65
CA GLN A 40 15.46 -52.84 -17.94
C GLN A 40 16.50 -53.63 -18.74
N ARG A 41 16.10 -54.74 -19.36
CA ARG A 41 16.98 -55.61 -20.15
C ARG A 41 17.09 -55.18 -21.63
N LYS A 42 16.40 -54.11 -22.03
CA LYS A 42 16.33 -53.59 -23.42
C LYS A 42 15.91 -54.65 -24.46
N LEU A 43 15.01 -55.55 -24.07
CA LEU A 43 14.45 -56.60 -24.93
C LEU A 43 13.13 -56.14 -25.59
N LYS A 44 12.77 -56.76 -26.71
CA LYS A 44 11.53 -56.43 -27.45
C LYS A 44 10.31 -56.96 -26.69
N CYS A 45 9.45 -56.06 -26.24
CA CYS A 45 8.20 -56.39 -25.52
C CYS A 45 6.99 -56.30 -26.46
N ASP A 46 6.11 -57.31 -26.42
CA ASP A 46 4.82 -57.32 -27.13
C ASP A 46 3.74 -56.47 -26.44
N ARG A 47 4.05 -55.92 -25.24
CA ARG A 47 3.24 -54.98 -24.46
C ARG A 47 1.89 -55.54 -24.00
N LYS A 48 1.74 -56.86 -24.00
CA LYS A 48 0.68 -57.57 -23.27
C LYS A 48 1.23 -57.98 -21.91
N TYR A 49 0.40 -58.03 -20.88
CA TYR A 49 0.85 -58.28 -19.50
C TYR A 49 0.15 -59.52 -18.94
N PRO A 50 0.85 -60.64 -18.71
CA PRO A 50 2.29 -60.88 -18.93
C PRO A 50 2.72 -60.93 -20.42
N CYS A 51 3.94 -60.47 -20.74
CA CYS A 51 4.45 -60.39 -22.11
C CYS A 51 5.04 -61.74 -22.54
N SER A 52 4.90 -62.09 -23.82
CA SER A 52 5.37 -63.40 -24.33
C SER A 52 6.87 -63.62 -24.09
N GLU A 53 7.69 -62.57 -24.20
CA GLU A 53 9.13 -62.62 -23.92
C GLU A 53 9.46 -62.95 -22.46
N CYS A 54 8.65 -62.51 -21.51
CA CYS A 54 8.82 -62.86 -20.09
C CYS A 54 8.27 -64.26 -19.78
N ILE A 55 7.17 -64.68 -20.41
CA ILE A 55 6.60 -66.02 -20.24
C ILE A 55 7.60 -67.09 -20.70
N THR A 56 8.15 -66.96 -21.91
CA THR A 56 9.06 -67.96 -22.51
C THR A 56 10.32 -68.18 -21.68
N HIS A 57 10.74 -67.19 -20.89
CA HIS A 57 11.95 -67.23 -20.08
C HIS A 57 11.68 -67.32 -18.57
N GLY A 58 10.44 -67.60 -18.16
CA GLY A 58 10.06 -67.76 -16.75
C GLY A 58 10.26 -66.51 -15.89
N ARG A 59 10.12 -65.31 -16.46
CA ARG A 59 10.36 -64.02 -15.78
C ARG A 59 9.06 -63.39 -15.28
N HIS A 60 9.14 -62.68 -14.15
CA HIS A 60 7.99 -61.98 -13.58
C HIS A 60 7.69 -60.68 -14.35
N CYS A 61 6.56 -60.64 -15.06
CA CYS A 61 6.22 -59.52 -15.96
C CYS A 61 5.30 -58.50 -15.28
N LEU A 62 5.87 -57.35 -14.87
CA LEU A 62 5.12 -56.25 -14.25
C LEU A 62 4.86 -55.10 -15.22
N ALA A 63 3.63 -54.57 -15.16
CA ALA A 63 3.25 -53.36 -15.87
C ALA A 63 3.94 -52.12 -15.27
N PRO A 64 4.39 -51.15 -16.08
CA PRO A 64 5.03 -49.94 -15.57
C PRO A 64 4.02 -49.09 -14.78
N PRO A 65 4.43 -48.45 -13.68
CA PRO A 65 3.56 -47.50 -12.96
C PRO A 65 3.23 -46.28 -13.85
N PRO A 66 2.04 -45.68 -13.71
CA PRO A 66 1.65 -44.49 -14.46
C PRO A 66 2.64 -43.36 -14.17
N SER A 67 3.13 -42.70 -15.23
CA SER A 67 4.14 -41.64 -15.10
C SER A 67 3.55 -40.43 -14.36
N GLY A 68 4.17 -40.03 -13.24
CA GLY A 68 3.87 -38.76 -12.57
C GLY A 68 4.13 -37.54 -13.48
N PRO A 69 3.65 -36.35 -13.10
CA PRO A 69 3.78 -35.15 -13.92
C PRO A 69 5.27 -34.83 -14.16
N ARG A 70 5.65 -34.64 -15.42
CA ARG A 70 7.03 -34.31 -15.81
C ARG A 70 7.42 -32.94 -15.24
N LYS A 71 8.59 -32.84 -14.61
CA LYS A 71 9.25 -31.55 -14.34
C LYS A 71 9.31 -30.73 -15.65
N PRO A 72 8.94 -29.44 -15.66
CA PRO A 72 9.03 -28.63 -16.86
C PRO A 72 10.50 -28.47 -17.25
N ARG A 73 10.78 -28.68 -18.53
CA ARG A 73 12.10 -28.46 -19.13
C ARG A 73 12.35 -26.95 -19.17
N ARG A 74 13.48 -26.47 -18.64
CA ARG A 74 13.90 -25.05 -18.76
C ARG A 74 13.68 -24.60 -20.21
N LYS A 75 12.80 -23.62 -20.42
CA LYS A 75 12.62 -22.99 -21.74
C LYS A 75 13.90 -22.20 -22.03
N ASN A 76 14.56 -22.50 -23.14
CA ASN A 76 15.69 -21.69 -23.59
C ASN A 76 15.17 -20.31 -23.98
N HIS A 77 15.67 -19.26 -23.32
CA HIS A 77 15.29 -17.85 -23.49
C HIS A 77 15.79 -17.22 -24.81
N HIS A 78 16.08 -18.01 -25.85
CA HIS A 78 16.61 -17.48 -27.11
C HIS A 78 15.55 -16.64 -27.84
N GLU A 79 14.32 -17.17 -27.99
CA GLU A 79 13.22 -16.44 -28.61
C GLU A 79 12.80 -15.18 -27.84
N LEU A 80 13.03 -15.16 -26.52
CA LEU A 80 12.77 -13.97 -25.69
C LEU A 80 13.86 -12.91 -25.88
N ARG A 81 15.12 -13.32 -26.04
CA ARG A 81 16.24 -12.42 -26.36
C ARG A 81 16.11 -11.84 -27.76
N ASP A 82 15.70 -12.64 -28.74
CA ASP A 82 15.45 -12.16 -30.11
C ASP A 82 14.27 -11.18 -30.15
N LYS A 83 13.23 -11.44 -29.35
CA LYS A 83 12.10 -10.51 -29.20
C LYS A 83 12.49 -9.22 -28.48
N LEU A 84 13.35 -9.30 -27.46
CA LEU A 84 13.88 -8.12 -26.77
C LEU A 84 14.70 -7.26 -27.73
N ALA A 85 15.63 -7.86 -28.46
CA ALA A 85 16.44 -7.16 -29.47
C ALA A 85 15.57 -6.55 -30.59
N SER A 86 14.50 -7.25 -31.01
CA SER A 86 13.55 -6.72 -31.98
C SER A 86 12.73 -5.54 -31.43
N ILE A 87 12.35 -5.57 -30.15
CA ILE A 87 11.59 -4.49 -29.51
C ILE A 87 12.48 -3.27 -29.27
N GLU A 88 13.74 -3.50 -28.85
CA GLU A 88 14.75 -2.45 -28.69
C GLU A 88 15.03 -1.74 -30.02
N SER A 89 15.20 -2.50 -31.10
CA SER A 89 15.38 -1.94 -32.45
C SER A 89 14.16 -1.16 -32.95
N LEU A 90 12.94 -1.59 -32.63
CA LEU A 90 11.70 -0.88 -32.98
C LEU A 90 11.52 0.40 -32.15
N LEU A 91 11.96 0.39 -30.90
CA LEU A 91 11.95 1.58 -30.03
C LEU A 91 12.95 2.63 -30.50
N GLU A 92 14.15 2.23 -30.92
CA GLU A 92 15.13 3.14 -31.53
C GLU A 92 14.60 3.76 -32.84
N GLU A 93 13.88 2.98 -33.65
CA GLU A 93 13.24 3.46 -34.88
C GLU A 93 12.08 4.43 -34.61
N CYS A 94 11.30 4.21 -33.56
CA CYS A 94 10.24 5.12 -33.12
C CYS A 94 10.77 6.41 -32.49
N MET A 95 11.88 6.37 -31.75
CA MET A 95 12.50 7.57 -31.17
C MET A 95 13.24 8.43 -32.20
N GLY A 96 13.62 7.86 -33.35
CA GLY A 96 14.20 8.60 -34.48
C GLY A 96 13.18 9.41 -35.32
N SER A 97 11.88 9.17 -35.13
CA SER A 97 10.82 9.82 -35.92
C SER A 97 10.23 11.01 -35.17
N LYS A 98 10.54 12.24 -35.63
CA LYS A 98 9.95 13.48 -35.12
C LYS A 98 8.40 13.38 -35.07
N PRO A 99 7.74 13.92 -34.04
CA PRO A 99 6.29 13.82 -33.90
C PRO A 99 5.59 14.48 -35.10
N ILE A 100 4.77 13.69 -35.78
CA ILE A 100 3.84 14.17 -36.81
C ILE A 100 2.75 14.95 -36.07
N TYR A 101 2.79 16.27 -36.14
CA TYR A 101 1.62 17.09 -35.86
C TYR A 101 0.57 16.80 -36.94
N LEU A 102 -0.49 16.08 -36.57
CA LEU A 102 -1.70 16.02 -37.36
C LEU A 102 -2.38 17.39 -37.32
N ALA A 103 -2.02 18.23 -38.28
CA ALA A 103 -2.88 19.30 -38.74
C ALA A 103 -4.13 18.67 -39.38
N ASN A 104 -5.32 19.04 -38.89
CA ASN A 104 -6.42 19.56 -39.70
C ASN A 104 -7.74 19.55 -38.91
N GLY A 105 -8.45 20.68 -38.97
CA GLY A 105 -9.88 20.70 -38.68
C GLY A 105 -10.37 22.01 -38.08
N THR A 106 -10.27 23.11 -38.83
CA THR A 106 -11.00 24.35 -38.56
C THR A 106 -12.51 24.07 -38.52
N PRO A 107 -13.25 24.41 -37.45
CA PRO A 107 -14.71 24.51 -37.50
C PRO A 107 -15.13 25.91 -37.94
N PRO A 108 -16.29 26.05 -38.62
CA PRO A 108 -16.70 27.28 -39.28
C PRO A 108 -17.11 28.37 -38.30
N ALA A 109 -16.82 29.61 -38.68
CA ALA A 109 -17.33 30.82 -38.04
C ALA A 109 -18.87 30.82 -38.09
N LEU A 110 -19.50 30.85 -36.92
CA LEU A 110 -20.87 31.30 -36.75
C LEU A 110 -20.84 32.61 -35.96
N THR A 111 -21.11 33.68 -36.69
CA THR A 111 -21.43 35.02 -36.19
C THR A 111 -22.72 34.98 -35.37
N GLY A 112 -22.68 35.50 -34.14
CA GLY A 112 -23.88 35.66 -33.32
C GLY A 112 -23.58 36.35 -31.99
N GLN A 113 -23.51 37.69 -32.05
CA GLN A 113 -23.62 38.69 -30.97
C GLN A 113 -23.66 38.19 -29.51
N GLU A 114 -22.58 38.45 -28.76
CA GLU A 114 -22.63 38.60 -27.31
C GLU A 114 -22.68 40.09 -26.95
N SER A 115 -23.77 40.46 -26.27
CA SER A 115 -23.94 41.72 -25.58
C SER A 115 -23.05 41.77 -24.33
N SER A 116 -22.30 42.86 -24.22
CA SER A 116 -21.50 43.28 -23.07
C SER A 116 -22.29 43.30 -21.77
N ILE A 117 -21.84 42.56 -20.75
CA ILE A 117 -21.92 43.00 -19.35
C ILE A 117 -20.56 42.73 -18.70
N ASP A 118 -19.95 43.84 -18.32
CA ASP A 118 -18.73 44.01 -17.54
C ASP A 118 -18.96 43.39 -16.14
N ASP A 119 -18.13 42.44 -15.72
CA ASP A 119 -17.97 42.18 -14.28
C ASP A 119 -16.53 41.79 -13.97
N GLN A 120 -15.87 42.70 -13.25
CA GLN A 120 -14.48 42.63 -12.84
C GLN A 120 -14.37 41.67 -11.65
N ASN A 121 -13.86 40.46 -11.89
CA ASN A 121 -13.26 39.68 -10.83
C ASN A 121 -12.03 38.97 -11.38
N HIS A 122 -10.87 39.59 -11.20
CA HIS A 122 -9.56 38.99 -11.49
C HIS A 122 -9.28 37.89 -10.45
N ASP A 123 -9.89 36.72 -10.64
CA ASP A 123 -9.43 35.49 -10.02
C ASP A 123 -8.30 34.95 -10.90
N TYR A 124 -7.08 34.92 -10.37
CA TYR A 124 -5.93 34.33 -11.06
C TYR A 124 -6.14 32.81 -11.16
N HIS A 125 -6.86 32.37 -12.18
CA HIS A 125 -6.85 30.99 -12.64
C HIS A 125 -5.44 30.65 -13.15
N ARG A 126 -4.56 30.21 -12.24
CA ARG A 126 -3.33 29.52 -12.62
C ARG A 126 -3.73 28.24 -13.37
N PRO A 127 -3.24 28.01 -14.60
CA PRO A 127 -3.49 26.75 -15.30
C PRO A 127 -2.93 25.60 -14.47
N LYS A 128 -3.77 24.65 -14.08
CA LYS A 128 -3.35 23.40 -13.44
C LYS A 128 -2.55 22.60 -14.47
N VAL A 129 -1.22 22.70 -14.44
CA VAL A 129 -0.35 21.73 -15.12
C VAL A 129 -0.53 20.42 -14.36
N GLN A 130 -1.39 19.54 -14.84
CA GLN A 130 -1.50 18.19 -14.30
C GLN A 130 -0.31 17.40 -14.83
N SER A 131 0.58 16.95 -13.94
CA SER A 131 1.57 15.92 -14.27
C SER A 131 0.86 14.75 -14.98
N PRO A 132 1.39 14.23 -16.09
CA PRO A 132 0.73 13.18 -16.88
C PRO A 132 0.53 11.85 -16.12
N GLY A 133 1.15 11.71 -14.94
CA GLY A 133 1.19 10.47 -14.17
C GLY A 133 2.03 9.39 -14.86
N TRP A 134 2.21 8.27 -14.18
CA TRP A 134 3.08 7.16 -14.56
C TRP A 134 2.31 5.85 -14.46
N LEU A 135 2.54 4.96 -15.43
CA LEU A 135 2.03 3.60 -15.41
C LEU A 135 3.17 2.68 -14.97
N VAL A 136 3.00 2.05 -13.81
CA VAL A 136 4.01 1.17 -13.20
C VAL A 136 3.60 -0.28 -13.41
N GLN A 137 4.51 -1.10 -13.93
CA GLN A 137 4.30 -2.54 -14.01
C GLN A 137 4.47 -3.16 -12.60
N THR A 138 3.43 -3.82 -12.12
CA THR A 138 3.41 -4.57 -10.87
C THR A 138 3.30 -6.07 -11.12
N LYS A 139 3.46 -6.87 -10.06
CA LYS A 139 3.20 -8.33 -10.09
C LYS A 139 1.78 -8.66 -10.56
N ASN A 140 0.81 -7.76 -10.34
CA ASN A 140 -0.61 -7.95 -10.64
C ASN A 140 -1.07 -7.29 -11.96
N GLY A 141 -0.17 -6.64 -12.70
CA GLY A 141 -0.51 -5.90 -13.93
C GLY A 141 -0.02 -4.46 -13.89
N VAL A 142 -0.64 -3.58 -14.66
CA VAL A 142 -0.25 -2.16 -14.76
C VAL A 142 -1.10 -1.31 -13.81
N GLU A 143 -0.45 -0.48 -12.98
CA GLU A 143 -1.10 0.45 -12.05
C GLU A 143 -0.73 1.90 -12.35
N PHE A 144 -1.68 2.83 -12.17
CA PHE A 144 -1.44 4.27 -12.32
C PHE A 144 -0.93 4.88 -11.00
N ARG A 145 0.07 5.75 -11.10
CA ARG A 145 0.63 6.56 -10.01
C ARG A 145 0.75 7.99 -10.50
N ASP A 146 0.40 8.96 -9.68
CA ASP A 146 0.47 10.36 -10.11
C ASP A 146 1.76 11.08 -9.71
N SER A 147 2.66 10.35 -9.05
CA SER A 147 3.95 10.83 -8.58
C SER A 147 5.14 10.06 -9.15
N LYS A 148 6.21 10.78 -9.52
CA LYS A 148 7.49 10.23 -10.00
C LYS A 148 8.37 9.71 -8.85
N THR A 149 8.39 10.34 -7.69
CA THR A 149 9.11 9.84 -6.49
C THR A 149 8.52 8.51 -6.02
N ALA A 150 7.20 8.38 -6.13
CA ALA A 150 6.53 7.11 -5.92
C ALA A 150 6.92 6.02 -6.90
N SER A 151 7.06 6.35 -8.19
CA SER A 151 7.51 5.40 -9.20
C SER A 151 9.00 5.10 -9.02
N ALA A 152 9.84 6.09 -8.72
CA ALA A 152 11.29 5.97 -8.52
C ALA A 152 11.67 4.96 -7.42
N THR A 153 10.90 4.83 -6.32
CA THR A 153 11.19 3.79 -5.31
C THR A 153 11.06 2.34 -5.82
N ARG A 154 10.36 2.13 -6.94
CA ARG A 154 10.18 0.82 -7.60
C ARG A 154 10.83 0.73 -8.98
N GLU A 155 11.03 1.87 -9.64
CA GLU A 155 11.52 2.00 -11.01
C GLU A 155 12.95 2.57 -11.11
N ASP A 156 13.57 2.92 -9.97
CA ASP A 156 15.00 3.21 -9.94
C ASP A 156 15.74 2.00 -10.50
N GLU A 157 16.47 2.18 -11.60
CA GLU A 157 17.13 1.11 -12.32
C GLU A 157 18.07 0.31 -11.40
N GLN A 158 18.74 1.00 -10.48
CA GLN A 158 19.61 0.38 -9.50
C GLN A 158 18.82 -0.45 -8.48
N THR A 159 17.70 0.06 -7.97
CA THR A 159 16.79 -0.69 -7.10
C THR A 159 16.22 -1.90 -7.84
N ILE A 160 15.76 -1.76 -9.08
CA ILE A 160 15.28 -2.85 -9.92
C ILE A 160 16.36 -3.92 -10.11
N ARG A 161 17.58 -3.53 -10.52
CA ARG A 161 18.70 -4.47 -10.72
C ARG A 161 19.04 -5.20 -9.43
N ALA A 162 19.15 -4.48 -8.32
CA ALA A 162 19.47 -5.06 -7.02
C ALA A 162 18.37 -6.03 -6.54
N LEU A 163 17.10 -5.68 -6.74
CA LEU A 163 15.96 -6.55 -6.46
C LEU A 163 15.99 -7.79 -7.37
N PHE A 164 16.25 -7.65 -8.68
CA PHE A 164 16.36 -8.78 -9.59
C PHE A 164 17.51 -9.72 -9.26
N GLU A 165 18.68 -9.19 -8.85
CA GLU A 165 19.81 -10.00 -8.41
C GLU A 165 19.41 -10.86 -7.21
N VAL A 166 18.78 -10.25 -6.20
CA VAL A 166 18.28 -10.92 -5.01
C VAL A 166 17.18 -11.93 -5.36
N GLU A 167 16.18 -11.55 -6.14
CA GLU A 167 15.05 -12.40 -6.53
C GLU A 167 15.50 -13.59 -7.40
N SER A 168 16.50 -13.41 -8.27
CA SER A 168 17.09 -14.47 -9.08
C SER A 168 17.77 -15.53 -8.19
N GLU A 169 18.52 -15.10 -7.18
CA GLU A 169 19.11 -16.01 -6.20
C GLU A 169 18.06 -16.71 -5.33
N GLN A 170 17.01 -15.99 -4.97
CA GLN A 170 15.88 -16.52 -4.21
C GLN A 170 15.06 -17.53 -5.01
N ALA A 171 14.84 -17.32 -6.32
CA ALA A 171 14.05 -18.19 -7.19
C ALA A 171 14.54 -19.65 -7.21
N THR A 172 15.81 -19.86 -6.84
CA THR A 172 16.42 -21.19 -6.70
C THR A 172 15.80 -22.03 -5.58
N TRP A 173 15.25 -21.42 -4.53
CA TRP A 173 14.75 -22.12 -3.33
C TRP A 173 13.40 -21.60 -2.79
N LEU A 174 12.93 -20.43 -3.22
CA LEU A 174 11.59 -19.87 -2.92
C LEU A 174 10.41 -20.82 -3.20
N PRO A 175 10.40 -21.66 -4.27
CA PRO A 175 9.29 -22.58 -4.50
C PRO A 175 9.02 -23.56 -3.35
N ALA A 176 10.04 -23.92 -2.55
CA ALA A 176 9.85 -24.74 -1.35
C ALA A 176 9.24 -23.95 -0.18
N LEU A 177 9.57 -22.67 -0.03
CA LEU A 177 8.92 -21.77 0.93
C LEU A 177 7.43 -21.57 0.63
N ALA A 178 7.08 -21.39 -0.66
CA ALA A 178 5.68 -21.31 -1.08
C ALA A 178 4.91 -22.60 -0.75
N PHE A 179 5.56 -23.76 -0.83
CA PHE A 179 4.98 -25.05 -0.45
C PHE A 179 4.74 -25.17 1.07
N LEU A 180 5.62 -24.61 1.90
CA LEU A 180 5.43 -24.50 3.35
C LEU A 180 4.25 -23.57 3.71
N ASN A 181 4.06 -22.47 2.97
CA ASN A 181 2.95 -21.53 3.20
C ASN A 181 1.59 -22.08 2.73
N GLN A 182 1.54 -22.88 1.65
CA GLN A 182 0.29 -23.48 1.15
C GLN A 182 -0.39 -24.46 2.11
N HIS A 183 0.34 -25.02 3.08
CA HIS A 183 -0.25 -25.88 4.11
C HIS A 183 -1.07 -25.11 5.17
N HIS A 184 -1.07 -23.77 5.16
CA HIS A 184 -1.84 -22.95 6.09
C HIS A 184 -3.02 -22.16 5.48
N ASP A 185 -3.09 -21.96 4.16
CA ASP A 185 -4.06 -21.06 3.52
C ASP A 185 -5.11 -21.76 2.65
N SER A 186 -5.69 -22.86 3.14
CA SER A 186 -6.95 -23.39 2.58
C SER A 186 -8.16 -22.72 3.24
N ILE A 187 -8.49 -21.48 2.84
CA ILE A 187 -9.79 -20.86 3.16
C ILE A 187 -10.57 -20.69 1.86
N GLY A 188 -11.35 -21.72 1.51
CA GLY A 188 -12.39 -21.62 0.51
C GLY A 188 -13.48 -20.64 0.97
N ILE A 189 -13.89 -19.75 0.06
CA ILE A 189 -15.14 -18.98 0.20
C ILE A 189 -16.29 -19.99 0.11
N SER A 190 -16.73 -20.50 1.26
CA SER A 190 -17.98 -21.25 1.36
C SER A 190 -19.11 -20.33 1.82
N PRO A 191 -20.35 -20.50 1.34
CA PRO A 191 -21.47 -19.65 1.73
C PRO A 191 -21.74 -19.82 3.24
N ALA A 192 -21.53 -18.74 4.00
CA ALA A 192 -21.61 -18.75 5.46
C ALA A 192 -23.07 -18.69 5.93
N SER A 193 -23.69 -19.86 6.14
CA SER A 193 -24.99 -19.97 6.83
C SER A 193 -24.89 -20.49 8.27
N GLY A 194 -23.68 -20.73 8.82
CA GLY A 194 -23.51 -21.28 10.18
C GLY A 194 -22.34 -20.77 11.03
N LEU A 195 -21.57 -19.75 10.60
CA LEU A 195 -20.22 -19.46 11.16
C LEU A 195 -20.15 -18.39 12.28
N SER A 196 -21.27 -17.90 12.83
CA SER A 196 -21.24 -16.73 13.72
C SER A 196 -20.76 -17.00 15.16
N TYR A 197 -20.85 -18.23 15.68
CA TYR A 197 -20.56 -18.52 17.09
C TYR A 197 -19.06 -18.54 17.43
N ASN A 198 -18.20 -18.91 16.47
CA ASN A 198 -16.78 -19.17 16.75
C ASN A 198 -15.86 -17.95 16.59
N CYS A 199 -16.40 -16.78 16.25
CA CYS A 199 -15.59 -15.57 16.04
C CYS A 199 -15.63 -14.57 17.21
N VAL A 200 -16.58 -14.74 18.14
CA VAL A 200 -16.78 -13.81 19.27
C VAL A 200 -15.69 -14.06 20.31
N PRO A 201 -14.93 -13.02 20.75
CA PRO A 201 -13.97 -13.18 21.84
C PRO A 201 -14.66 -13.57 23.15
N SER A 202 -13.92 -14.25 24.03
CA SER A 202 -14.41 -14.53 25.38
C SER A 202 -14.73 -13.22 26.12
N PRO A 203 -15.67 -13.20 27.09
CA PRO A 203 -15.98 -12.00 27.86
C PRO A 203 -14.76 -11.31 28.50
N PRO A 204 -13.77 -12.04 29.07
CA PRO A 204 -12.52 -11.42 29.52
C PRO A 204 -11.73 -10.74 28.39
N ASN A 205 -11.64 -11.37 27.21
CA ASN A 205 -10.95 -10.79 26.07
C ASN A 205 -11.67 -9.54 25.54
N ILE A 206 -13.01 -9.49 25.57
CA ILE A 206 -13.77 -8.28 25.23
C ILE A 206 -13.38 -7.11 26.13
N ILE A 207 -13.30 -7.33 27.45
CA ILE A 207 -12.92 -6.29 28.42
C ILE A 207 -11.48 -5.82 28.17
N VAL A 208 -10.55 -6.75 27.93
CA VAL A 208 -9.15 -6.41 27.64
C VAL A 208 -9.04 -5.60 26.35
N LEU A 209 -9.68 -6.04 25.26
CA LEU A 209 -9.68 -5.35 23.97
C LEU A 209 -10.31 -3.97 24.06
N TRP A 210 -11.41 -3.82 24.80
CA TRP A 210 -12.04 -2.52 25.06
C TRP A 210 -11.10 -1.56 25.80
N ARG A 211 -10.43 -2.03 26.85
CA ARG A 211 -9.44 -1.23 27.57
C ARG A 211 -8.27 -0.80 26.68
N VAL A 212 -7.75 -1.72 25.86
CA VAL A 212 -6.67 -1.41 24.89
C VAL A 212 -7.16 -0.38 23.87
N PHE A 213 -8.40 -0.50 23.38
CA PHE A 213 -8.98 0.47 22.48
C PHE A 213 -9.02 1.87 23.11
N LEU A 214 -9.53 1.98 24.34
CA LEU A 214 -9.62 3.25 25.07
C LEU A 214 -8.25 3.88 25.33
N ASP A 215 -7.25 3.05 25.61
CA ASP A 215 -5.88 3.46 25.92
C ASP A 215 -5.09 3.91 24.68
N ARG A 216 -5.24 3.21 23.54
CA ARG A 216 -4.35 3.38 22.38
C ARG A 216 -5.02 4.00 21.16
N VAL A 217 -6.23 3.55 20.82
CA VAL A 217 -6.86 3.87 19.52
C VAL A 217 -7.79 5.07 19.66
N TYR A 218 -8.63 5.06 20.68
CA TYR A 218 -9.64 6.07 20.92
C TYR A 218 -9.08 7.51 21.06
N PRO A 219 -7.93 7.76 21.73
CA PRO A 219 -7.36 9.11 21.83
C PRO A 219 -7.00 9.76 20.49
N VAL A 220 -6.82 8.95 19.43
CA VAL A 220 -6.42 9.41 18.09
C VAL A 220 -7.53 9.27 17.04
N THR A 221 -8.69 8.75 17.43
CA THR A 221 -9.85 8.48 16.56
C THR A 221 -11.16 8.73 17.30
N LYS A 222 -11.33 9.91 17.91
CA LYS A 222 -12.45 10.32 18.79
C LYS A 222 -13.87 10.35 18.14
N ILE A 223 -14.19 9.39 17.27
CA ILE A 223 -15.45 9.25 16.52
C ILE A 223 -16.54 8.45 17.27
N LEU A 224 -16.21 7.94 18.45
CA LEU A 224 -17.10 7.21 19.35
C LEU A 224 -17.35 8.06 20.60
N HIS A 225 -18.59 8.16 21.05
CA HIS A 225 -18.86 8.78 22.35
C HIS A 225 -18.86 7.70 23.44
N VAL A 226 -17.74 7.60 24.16
CA VAL A 226 -17.48 6.50 25.11
C VAL A 226 -18.55 6.39 26.20
N PRO A 227 -19.00 7.49 26.85
CA PRO A 227 -20.02 7.42 27.89
C PRO A 227 -21.31 6.74 27.43
N THR A 228 -21.74 7.01 26.19
CA THR A 228 -22.96 6.38 25.63
C THR A 228 -22.72 4.97 25.09
N PHE A 229 -21.49 4.64 24.70
CA PHE A 229 -21.20 3.35 24.07
C PHE A 229 -20.90 2.24 25.08
N GLN A 230 -20.53 2.59 26.31
CA GLN A 230 -20.19 1.64 27.38
C GLN A 230 -21.27 0.56 27.62
N ALA A 231 -22.55 0.91 27.45
CA ALA A 231 -23.66 -0.06 27.56
C ALA A 231 -23.54 -1.20 26.53
N ASN A 232 -23.17 -0.89 25.29
CA ASN A 232 -23.00 -1.91 24.24
C ASN A 232 -21.87 -2.91 24.58
N ILE A 233 -20.82 -2.47 25.28
CA ILE A 233 -19.75 -3.36 25.76
C ILE A 233 -20.28 -4.29 26.85
N THR A 234 -21.11 -3.79 27.75
CA THR A 234 -21.74 -4.58 28.82
C THR A 234 -22.68 -5.64 28.24
N ASP A 235 -23.47 -5.24 27.23
CA ASP A 235 -24.34 -6.16 26.48
C ASP A 235 -23.52 -7.20 25.71
N ALA A 236 -22.38 -6.81 25.14
CA ALA A 236 -21.51 -7.70 24.38
C ALA A 236 -20.88 -8.79 25.26
N VAL A 237 -20.47 -8.42 26.48
CA VAL A 237 -19.96 -9.35 27.50
C VAL A 237 -21.05 -10.34 27.92
N SER A 238 -22.31 -9.89 27.99
CA SER A 238 -23.43 -10.70 28.46
C SER A 238 -23.99 -11.63 27.37
N ASN A 239 -24.31 -11.08 26.20
CA ASN A 239 -24.82 -11.83 25.05
C ASN A 239 -24.55 -11.09 23.74
N PHE A 240 -23.35 -11.29 23.18
CA PHE A 240 -22.94 -10.70 21.91
C PHE A 240 -23.92 -10.95 20.76
N HIS A 241 -24.54 -12.14 20.71
CA HIS A 241 -25.41 -12.53 19.60
C HIS A 241 -26.75 -11.77 19.57
N ALA A 242 -27.21 -11.26 20.71
CA ALA A 242 -28.42 -10.43 20.79
C ALA A 242 -28.22 -9.01 20.22
N ILE A 243 -26.97 -8.57 20.06
CA ILE A 243 -26.64 -7.24 19.56
C ILE A 243 -26.99 -7.12 18.06
N PRO A 244 -27.52 -5.97 17.59
CA PRO A 244 -27.80 -5.74 16.18
C PRO A 244 -26.57 -5.96 15.27
N PRO A 245 -26.72 -6.47 14.04
CA PRO A 245 -25.59 -6.80 13.17
C PRO A 245 -24.61 -5.66 12.89
N VAL A 246 -25.10 -4.42 12.72
CA VAL A 246 -24.23 -3.25 12.51
C VAL A 246 -23.38 -2.93 13.74
N THR A 247 -23.97 -3.03 14.93
CA THR A 247 -23.26 -2.82 16.21
C THR A 247 -22.29 -3.95 16.50
N GLN A 248 -22.61 -5.20 16.11
CA GLN A 248 -21.63 -6.29 16.13
C GLN A 248 -20.44 -6.00 15.21
N GLY A 249 -20.70 -5.47 14.00
CA GLY A 249 -19.66 -5.00 13.08
C GLY A 249 -18.77 -3.93 13.73
N LEU A 250 -19.38 -2.95 14.39
CA LEU A 250 -18.66 -1.91 15.11
C LEU A 250 -17.79 -2.49 16.24
N LEU A 251 -18.33 -3.38 17.07
CA LEU A 251 -17.58 -4.06 18.14
C LEU A 251 -16.40 -4.86 17.58
N PHE A 252 -16.60 -5.66 16.53
CA PHE A 252 -15.50 -6.39 15.90
C PHE A 252 -14.42 -5.45 15.35
N SER A 253 -14.81 -4.33 14.74
CA SER A 253 -13.86 -3.36 14.22
C SER A 253 -13.05 -2.65 15.32
N ILE A 254 -13.69 -2.34 16.46
CA ILE A 254 -13.04 -1.81 17.67
C ILE A 254 -12.01 -2.82 18.19
N PHE A 255 -12.39 -4.10 18.28
CA PHE A 255 -11.51 -5.18 18.69
C PHE A 255 -10.34 -5.38 17.72
N LEU A 256 -10.58 -5.26 16.42
CA LEU A 256 -9.54 -5.33 15.39
C LEU A 256 -8.55 -4.17 15.48
N ALA A 257 -9.04 -2.94 15.66
CA ALA A 257 -8.17 -1.78 15.84
C ALA A 257 -7.33 -1.90 17.12
N ALA A 258 -7.93 -2.33 18.23
CA ALA A 258 -7.22 -2.62 19.48
C ALA A 258 -6.15 -3.71 19.29
N SER A 259 -6.53 -4.82 18.64
CA SER A 259 -5.61 -5.90 18.27
C SER A 259 -4.45 -5.41 17.41
N GLY A 260 -4.71 -4.56 16.41
CA GLY A 260 -3.67 -4.00 15.54
C GLY A 260 -2.63 -3.16 16.30
N SER A 261 -3.06 -2.48 17.37
CA SER A 261 -2.21 -1.63 18.22
C SER A 261 -1.28 -2.38 19.18
N LEU A 262 -1.42 -3.70 19.30
CA LEU A 262 -0.59 -4.55 20.16
C LEU A 262 0.59 -5.15 19.38
N SER A 263 1.74 -5.26 20.05
CA SER A 263 2.89 -6.08 19.60
C SER A 263 2.55 -7.58 19.66
N GLN A 264 3.37 -8.42 19.01
CA GLN A 264 3.17 -9.87 19.05
C GLN A 264 3.26 -10.41 20.48
N LYS A 265 4.20 -9.87 21.27
CA LYS A 265 4.37 -10.22 22.68
C LYS A 265 3.16 -9.82 23.52
N GLU A 266 2.66 -8.60 23.35
CA GLU A 266 1.48 -8.12 24.09
C GLU A 266 0.22 -8.93 23.77
N HIS A 267 0.05 -9.34 22.51
CA HIS A 267 -1.02 -10.24 22.09
C HIS A 267 -1.03 -11.53 22.93
N TRP A 268 0.12 -12.18 23.02
CA TRP A 268 0.26 -13.41 23.78
C TRP A 268 0.06 -13.18 25.29
N ASP A 269 0.63 -12.11 25.83
CA ASP A 269 0.58 -11.79 27.25
C ASP A 269 -0.82 -11.41 27.73
N MET A 270 -1.56 -10.64 26.93
CA MET A 270 -2.85 -10.07 27.31
C MET A 270 -4.06 -10.89 26.85
N LEU A 271 -3.99 -11.54 25.69
CA LEU A 271 -5.14 -12.23 25.05
C LEU A 271 -4.95 -13.74 24.92
N ARG A 272 -3.71 -14.24 25.11
CA ARG A 272 -3.33 -15.65 24.87
C ARG A 272 -3.59 -16.11 23.43
N TRP A 273 -3.63 -15.16 22.50
CA TRP A 273 -3.79 -15.37 21.07
C TRP A 273 -2.52 -14.92 20.35
N SER A 274 -2.21 -15.52 19.21
CA SER A 274 -1.24 -14.91 18.29
C SER A 274 -1.91 -13.72 17.58
N LYS A 275 -1.14 -12.70 17.20
CA LYS A 275 -1.66 -11.54 16.46
C LYS A 275 -2.33 -11.97 15.16
N LYS A 276 -1.76 -12.97 14.47
CA LYS A 276 -2.30 -13.54 13.23
C LYS A 276 -3.67 -14.18 13.48
N ASP A 277 -3.79 -15.07 14.47
CA ASP A 277 -5.05 -15.75 14.78
C ASP A 277 -6.14 -14.75 15.19
N ALA A 278 -5.79 -13.80 16.05
CA ALA A 278 -6.70 -12.73 16.47
C ALA A 278 -7.25 -11.96 15.26
N SER A 279 -6.35 -11.52 14.36
CA SER A 279 -6.72 -10.77 13.16
C SER A 279 -7.60 -11.58 12.23
N THR A 280 -7.29 -12.86 12.01
CA THR A 280 -8.08 -13.77 11.16
C THR A 280 -9.48 -14.00 11.73
N VAL A 281 -9.59 -14.35 13.02
CA VAL A 281 -10.86 -14.67 13.67
C VAL A 281 -11.77 -13.44 13.76
N LEU A 282 -11.24 -12.32 14.24
CA LEU A 282 -12.00 -11.08 14.37
C LEU A 282 -12.41 -10.51 13.01
N SER A 283 -11.53 -10.58 12.00
CA SER A 283 -11.87 -10.11 10.64
C SER A 283 -12.97 -10.94 10.00
N ARG A 284 -12.99 -12.25 10.26
CA ARG A 284 -14.07 -13.13 9.82
C ARG A 284 -15.40 -12.73 10.48
N GLY A 285 -15.39 -12.46 11.79
CA GLY A 285 -16.55 -11.96 12.53
C GLY A 285 -17.07 -10.64 11.98
N PHE A 286 -16.17 -9.67 11.77
CA PHE A 286 -16.48 -8.37 11.15
C PHE A 286 -17.15 -8.52 9.79
N LYS A 287 -16.53 -9.27 8.87
CA LYS A 287 -17.05 -9.47 7.50
C LYS A 287 -18.42 -10.13 7.52
N ALA A 288 -18.63 -11.14 8.38
CA ALA A 288 -19.93 -11.80 8.53
C ALA A 288 -21.02 -10.85 9.06
N ALA A 289 -20.70 -10.04 10.08
CA ALA A 289 -21.64 -9.07 10.65
C ALA A 289 -22.04 -8.00 9.63
N MET A 290 -21.06 -7.41 8.93
CA MET A 290 -21.29 -6.38 7.92
C MET A 290 -22.03 -6.91 6.69
N ALA A 291 -21.73 -8.15 6.26
CA ALA A 291 -22.46 -8.81 5.17
C ALA A 291 -23.92 -9.07 5.55
N ARG A 292 -24.19 -9.55 6.78
CA ARG A 292 -25.55 -9.77 7.28
C ARG A 292 -26.34 -8.47 7.40
N TYR A 293 -25.69 -7.37 7.77
CA TYR A 293 -26.31 -6.04 7.78
C TYR A 293 -26.59 -5.51 6.35
N ASN A 294 -25.86 -6.01 5.36
CA ASN A 294 -25.88 -5.54 3.97
C ASN A 294 -25.48 -4.07 3.86
N TYR A 295 -24.28 -3.76 4.38
CA TYR A 295 -23.80 -2.39 4.57
C TYR A 295 -23.71 -1.55 3.27
N LEU A 296 -23.66 -2.20 2.10
CA LEU A 296 -23.68 -1.54 0.80
C LEU A 296 -25.08 -1.03 0.39
N LYS A 297 -26.15 -1.61 0.95
CA LYS A 297 -27.53 -1.18 0.72
C LYS A 297 -28.12 -0.40 1.89
N ARG A 298 -27.73 -0.74 3.12
CA ARG A 298 -28.19 -0.10 4.36
C ARG A 298 -26.96 0.42 5.10
N PHE A 299 -26.91 1.70 5.42
CA PHE A 299 -25.78 2.28 6.13
C PHE A 299 -26.24 3.40 7.05
N ASN A 300 -25.52 3.56 8.14
CA ASN A 300 -25.69 4.59 9.16
C ASN A 300 -24.30 5.02 9.66
N GLU A 301 -24.25 5.89 10.66
CA GLU A 301 -22.96 6.37 11.20
C GLU A 301 -22.10 5.23 11.78
N ASP A 302 -22.71 4.21 12.40
CA ASP A 302 -21.98 3.03 12.90
C ASP A 302 -21.35 2.23 11.78
N THR A 303 -21.95 2.20 10.59
CA THR A 303 -21.35 1.59 9.41
C THR A 303 -20.03 2.26 9.06
N ILE A 304 -19.99 3.59 9.05
CA ILE A 304 -18.76 4.35 8.77
C ILE A 304 -17.73 4.14 9.88
N ARG A 305 -18.12 4.27 11.17
CA ARG A 305 -17.23 4.00 12.30
C ARG A 305 -16.59 2.61 12.19
N SER A 306 -17.40 1.61 11.84
CA SER A 306 -16.97 0.23 11.65
C SER A 306 -15.91 0.09 10.54
N LEU A 307 -16.15 0.72 9.40
CA LEU A 307 -15.24 0.66 8.26
C LEU A 307 -13.96 1.47 8.50
N ILE A 308 -14.02 2.58 9.24
CA ILE A 308 -12.86 3.37 9.65
C ILE A 308 -11.93 2.55 10.55
N PHE A 309 -12.46 1.94 11.62
CA PHE A 309 -11.63 1.12 12.51
C PHE A 309 -11.09 -0.13 11.80
N TYR A 310 -11.89 -0.73 10.90
CA TYR A 310 -11.41 -1.83 10.06
C TYR A 310 -10.28 -1.38 9.12
N SER A 311 -10.42 -0.23 8.45
CA SER A 311 -9.37 0.37 7.60
C SER A 311 -8.08 0.61 8.38
N LEU A 312 -8.20 1.15 9.60
CA LEU A 312 -7.07 1.35 10.51
C LEU A 312 -6.35 0.03 10.84
N HIS A 313 -7.12 -1.04 11.10
CA HIS A 313 -6.55 -2.37 11.31
C HIS A 313 -5.90 -2.93 10.04
N GLN A 314 -6.51 -2.80 8.87
CA GLN A 314 -5.92 -3.28 7.60
C GLN A 314 -4.55 -2.63 7.34
N ARG A 315 -4.36 -1.35 7.70
CA ARG A 315 -3.06 -0.67 7.60
C ARG A 315 -1.96 -1.26 8.50
N THR A 316 -2.33 -2.05 9.52
CA THR A 316 -1.35 -2.77 10.35
C THR A 316 -0.93 -4.11 9.73
N LEU A 317 -1.55 -4.51 8.62
CA LEU A 317 -1.28 -5.76 7.90
C LEU A 317 -0.66 -5.45 6.52
N ARG A 318 0.21 -6.35 6.04
CA ARG A 318 0.92 -6.18 4.75
C ARG A 318 0.17 -6.83 3.57
N ASP A 319 -0.54 -7.93 3.79
CA ASP A 319 -1.16 -8.76 2.72
C ASP A 319 -2.70 -8.64 2.60
N THR A 320 -3.26 -7.44 2.73
CA THR A 320 -4.73 -7.28 2.73
C THR A 320 -5.26 -6.30 1.68
N VAL A 321 -6.59 -6.18 1.61
CA VAL A 321 -7.28 -5.25 0.70
C VAL A 321 -6.68 -3.86 0.87
N ASP A 322 -6.30 -3.22 -0.24
CA ASP A 322 -5.77 -1.86 -0.23
C ASP A 322 -6.72 -0.95 0.58
N PRO A 323 -6.27 -0.42 1.73
CA PRO A 323 -7.07 0.44 2.59
C PRO A 323 -7.65 1.65 1.84
N TRP A 324 -6.96 2.13 0.80
CA TRP A 324 -7.43 3.23 -0.03
C TRP A 324 -8.73 2.88 -0.78
N ILE A 325 -8.84 1.66 -1.32
CA ILE A 325 -10.08 1.19 -1.99
C ILE A 325 -11.24 1.13 -1.00
N LEU A 326 -10.99 0.61 0.20
CA LEU A 326 -11.98 0.59 1.27
C LEU A 326 -12.42 2.00 1.65
N ASN A 327 -11.48 2.94 1.76
CA ASN A 327 -11.77 4.33 2.10
C ASN A 327 -12.61 5.03 1.03
N GLY A 328 -12.49 4.67 -0.25
CA GLY A 328 -13.41 5.11 -1.29
C GLY A 328 -14.88 4.75 -0.98
N ILE A 329 -15.13 3.56 -0.42
CA ILE A 329 -16.48 3.17 0.04
C ILE A 329 -16.90 4.02 1.25
N VAL A 330 -16.00 4.23 2.21
CA VAL A 330 -16.25 5.07 3.41
C VAL A 330 -16.63 6.50 2.99
N MET A 331 -15.85 7.11 2.11
CA MET A 331 -16.10 8.44 1.56
C MET A 331 -17.47 8.51 0.89
N ASN A 332 -17.84 7.53 0.06
CA ASN A 332 -19.14 7.51 -0.62
C ASN A 332 -20.32 7.40 0.36
N ILE A 333 -20.20 6.56 1.39
CA ILE A 333 -21.22 6.45 2.45
C ILE A 333 -21.30 7.75 3.25
N ALA A 334 -20.16 8.37 3.58
CA ALA A 334 -20.10 9.64 4.31
C ALA A 334 -20.82 10.77 3.56
N HIS A 335 -20.64 10.86 2.24
CA HIS A 335 -21.39 11.80 1.42
C HIS A 335 -22.88 11.49 1.43
N ARG A 336 -23.26 10.21 1.29
CA ARG A 336 -24.67 9.81 1.27
C ARG A 336 -25.39 10.01 2.61
N LEU A 337 -24.66 10.00 3.72
CA LEU A 337 -25.17 10.37 5.05
C LEU A 337 -25.13 11.88 5.31
N GLY A 338 -24.63 12.70 4.38
CA GLY A 338 -24.53 14.14 4.53
C GLY A 338 -23.52 14.60 5.58
N LEU A 339 -22.43 13.85 5.82
CA LEU A 339 -21.40 14.21 6.81
C LEU A 339 -20.53 15.40 6.37
N HIS A 340 -20.47 15.66 5.07
CA HIS A 340 -19.78 16.78 4.44
C HIS A 340 -20.54 18.11 4.57
N ILE A 341 -21.77 18.06 5.09
CA ILE A 341 -22.61 19.22 5.36
C ILE A 341 -22.70 19.40 6.87
N ASP A 342 -22.41 20.61 7.36
CA ASP A 342 -22.44 20.91 8.78
C ASP A 342 -23.86 20.74 9.35
N GLY A 343 -23.96 19.99 10.44
CA GLY A 343 -25.25 19.65 11.03
C GLY A 343 -26.04 20.86 11.54
N THR A 344 -25.38 22.00 11.76
CA THR A 344 -26.03 23.27 12.16
C THR A 344 -27.07 23.70 11.12
N ARG A 345 -26.79 23.50 9.83
CA ARG A 345 -27.72 23.84 8.74
C ARG A 345 -28.87 22.85 8.59
N LEU A 346 -28.70 21.65 9.14
CA LEU A 346 -29.64 20.54 9.04
C LEU A 346 -30.54 20.41 10.28
N GLY A 347 -30.37 21.27 11.29
CA GLY A 347 -31.18 21.28 12.51
C GLY A 347 -30.93 20.09 13.44
N PHE A 348 -29.75 19.48 13.38
CA PHE A 348 -29.37 18.41 14.31
C PHE A 348 -29.14 18.96 15.74
N SER A 349 -29.27 18.08 16.75
CA SER A 349 -28.91 18.45 18.13
C SER A 349 -27.42 18.77 18.25
N PRO A 350 -26.98 19.59 19.23
CA PRO A 350 -25.56 19.89 19.40
C PRO A 350 -24.67 18.66 19.55
N PHE A 351 -25.17 17.63 20.25
CA PHE A 351 -24.52 16.32 20.37
C PHE A 351 -24.29 15.67 18.99
N GLN A 352 -25.35 15.57 18.17
CA GLN A 352 -25.26 14.98 16.83
C GLN A 352 -24.35 15.78 15.90
N ILE A 353 -24.40 17.11 15.97
CA ILE A 353 -23.53 18.00 15.18
C ILE A 353 -22.07 17.66 15.47
N GLU A 354 -21.69 17.65 16.74
CA GLU A 354 -20.31 17.39 17.15
C GLU A 354 -19.85 15.97 16.76
N MET A 355 -20.67 14.94 17.02
CA MET A 355 -20.32 13.56 16.64
C MET A 355 -20.18 13.38 15.11
N ARG A 356 -20.96 14.11 14.32
CA ARG A 356 -20.88 14.11 12.85
C ARG A 356 -19.65 14.85 12.34
N ARG A 357 -19.28 15.99 12.95
CA ARG A 357 -18.02 16.70 12.66
C ARG A 357 -16.81 15.80 12.90
N ARG A 358 -16.74 15.15 14.07
CA ARG A 358 -15.66 14.20 14.40
C ARG A 358 -15.57 13.07 13.39
N LEU A 359 -16.71 12.47 13.02
CA LEU A 359 -16.77 11.38 12.05
C LEU A 359 -16.33 11.82 10.64
N TRP A 360 -16.76 13.00 10.19
CA TRP A 360 -16.36 13.57 8.90
C TRP A 360 -14.85 13.81 8.83
N TRP A 361 -14.30 14.53 9.80
CA TRP A 361 -12.88 14.89 9.78
C TRP A 361 -11.96 13.69 9.95
N GLN A 362 -12.37 12.67 10.72
CA GLN A 362 -11.64 11.41 10.76
C GLN A 362 -11.66 10.68 9.41
N THR A 363 -12.79 10.74 8.69
CA THR A 363 -12.93 10.15 7.35
C THR A 363 -11.98 10.85 6.36
N VAL A 364 -11.93 12.18 6.40
CA VAL A 364 -11.02 13.00 5.59
C VAL A 364 -9.55 12.70 5.90
N LEU A 365 -9.18 12.65 7.18
CA LEU A 365 -7.81 12.36 7.63
C LEU A 365 -7.33 10.99 7.13
N ILE A 366 -8.18 9.96 7.24
CA ILE A 366 -7.82 8.61 6.81
C ILE A 366 -7.66 8.54 5.29
N GLU A 367 -8.56 9.18 4.52
CA GLU A 367 -8.43 9.27 3.07
C GLU A 367 -7.09 9.92 2.70
N ALA A 368 -6.81 11.12 3.22
CA ALA A 368 -5.57 11.85 2.95
C ALA A 368 -4.31 11.03 3.24
N LYS A 369 -4.25 10.38 4.42
CA LYS A 369 -3.11 9.53 4.79
C LYS A 369 -2.96 8.30 3.89
N THR A 370 -4.07 7.71 3.42
CA THR A 370 -3.98 6.54 2.52
C THR A 370 -3.70 6.90 1.07
N SER A 371 -4.22 8.01 0.54
CA SER A 371 -3.89 8.46 -0.81
C SER A 371 -2.39 8.79 -0.92
N ALA A 372 -1.84 9.48 0.08
CA ALA A 372 -0.40 9.75 0.16
C ALA A 372 0.43 8.45 0.21
N ALA A 373 -0.03 7.45 0.96
CA ALA A 373 0.61 6.13 1.02
C ALA A 373 0.54 5.35 -0.30
N SER A 374 -0.56 5.49 -1.03
CA SER A 374 -0.78 4.87 -2.35
C SER A 374 -0.21 5.72 -3.49
N CYS A 375 0.51 6.81 -3.17
CA CYS A 375 1.16 7.67 -4.15
C CYS A 375 0.20 8.20 -5.22
N ILE A 376 -1.00 8.54 -4.75
CA ILE A 376 -2.04 9.21 -5.50
C ILE A 376 -2.33 10.50 -4.73
N SER A 377 -2.18 11.65 -5.37
CA SER A 377 -2.54 12.95 -4.84
C SER A 377 -3.99 12.92 -4.38
N ALA A 378 -4.21 13.27 -3.10
CA ALA A 378 -5.50 13.37 -2.46
C ALA A 378 -6.34 14.51 -3.08
N LYS A 379 -6.84 14.29 -4.30
CA LYS A 379 -7.58 15.28 -5.09
C LYS A 379 -9.08 15.03 -5.12
N VAL A 380 -9.57 13.93 -4.54
CA VAL A 380 -10.97 13.48 -4.69
C VAL A 380 -11.82 13.90 -3.49
N LEU A 381 -11.78 15.18 -3.18
CA LEU A 381 -12.61 15.76 -2.14
C LEU A 381 -13.52 16.80 -2.81
N PRO A 382 -14.86 16.56 -2.93
CA PRO A 382 -15.77 17.50 -3.61
C PRO A 382 -15.69 18.91 -3.03
N SER A 383 -15.84 19.92 -3.88
CA SER A 383 -15.71 21.35 -3.52
C SER A 383 -16.80 21.85 -2.55
N SER A 384 -17.97 21.19 -2.49
CA SER A 384 -19.11 21.62 -1.67
C SER A 384 -19.09 21.01 -0.27
N ARG A 385 -18.22 21.51 0.61
CA ARG A 385 -18.12 21.09 2.02
C ARG A 385 -18.14 22.28 2.94
N ASP A 386 -18.90 22.20 4.03
CA ASP A 386 -18.94 23.26 5.04
C ASP A 386 -18.85 22.74 6.49
N THR A 387 -18.66 21.43 6.68
CA THR A 387 -18.48 20.84 8.01
C THR A 387 -17.31 21.48 8.76
N LEU A 388 -17.60 22.10 9.89
CA LEU A 388 -16.60 22.79 10.71
C LEU A 388 -15.68 21.77 11.42
N ILE A 389 -14.51 22.24 11.83
CA ILE A 389 -13.60 21.48 12.69
C ILE A 389 -14.31 21.15 14.02
N PRO A 390 -14.17 19.93 14.57
CA PRO A 390 -14.76 19.56 15.85
C PRO A 390 -14.29 20.44 17.00
N LEU A 391 -15.10 20.57 18.05
CA LEU A 391 -14.73 21.41 19.18
C LEU A 391 -13.65 20.75 20.06
N ASN A 392 -12.79 21.57 20.66
CA ASN A 392 -11.84 21.14 21.68
C ASN A 392 -12.56 20.99 23.04
N ILE A 393 -13.15 19.82 23.28
CA ILE A 393 -13.94 19.46 24.46
C ILE A 393 -13.66 18.01 24.88
N ASN A 394 -14.03 17.62 26.11
CA ASN A 394 -13.97 16.22 26.55
C ASN A 394 -15.32 15.54 26.26
N ASP A 395 -15.33 14.21 26.25
CA ASP A 395 -16.57 13.46 26.09
C ASP A 395 -17.57 13.70 27.24
N GLU A 396 -17.10 14.01 28.45
CA GLU A 396 -17.98 14.33 29.59
C GLU A 396 -18.85 15.58 29.36
N ASP A 397 -18.44 16.48 28.47
CA ASP A 397 -19.19 17.70 28.14
C ASP A 397 -20.33 17.41 27.14
N LEU A 398 -20.35 16.20 26.57
CA LEU A 398 -21.32 15.78 25.57
C LEU A 398 -22.37 14.84 26.17
N HIS A 399 -23.64 15.12 25.91
CA HIS A 399 -24.73 14.25 26.30
C HIS A 399 -25.87 14.28 25.25
N PRO A 400 -26.49 13.14 24.92
CA PRO A 400 -27.50 13.07 23.85
C PRO A 400 -28.72 13.99 24.03
N SER A 401 -29.05 14.36 25.26
CA SER A 401 -30.19 15.23 25.60
C SER A 401 -29.85 16.72 25.65
N MET A 402 -28.61 17.12 25.30
CA MET A 402 -28.18 18.52 25.35
C MET A 402 -28.92 19.38 24.32
N LYS A 403 -29.28 20.60 24.73
CA LYS A 403 -29.96 21.58 23.87
C LYS A 403 -29.06 22.73 23.43
N GLU A 404 -28.04 23.02 24.23
CA GLU A 404 -27.07 24.08 23.96
C GLU A 404 -25.72 23.45 23.62
N ALA A 405 -24.93 24.13 22.78
CA ALA A 405 -23.59 23.67 22.43
C ALA A 405 -22.66 23.77 23.65
N PRO A 406 -21.70 22.83 23.80
CA PRO A 406 -20.76 22.88 24.92
C PRO A 406 -19.77 24.04 24.73
N SER A 407 -19.29 24.59 25.84
CA SER A 407 -18.25 25.64 25.79
C SER A 407 -16.91 25.05 25.36
N VAL A 408 -16.26 25.69 24.38
CA VAL A 408 -14.92 25.30 23.93
C VAL A 408 -13.92 25.49 25.07
N ARG A 409 -13.07 24.48 25.31
CA ARG A 409 -11.98 24.61 26.26
C ARG A 409 -10.80 25.34 25.65
N GLU A 410 -10.22 26.26 26.40
CA GLU A 410 -9.04 27.04 26.00
C GLU A 410 -7.71 26.29 26.21
N GLY A 411 -7.68 25.14 26.88
CA GLY A 411 -6.45 24.39 27.14
C GLY A 411 -6.45 22.98 26.56
N PRO A 412 -5.45 22.15 26.95
CA PRO A 412 -5.44 20.73 26.62
C PRO A 412 -6.74 20.03 27.03
N SER A 413 -7.26 19.20 26.13
CA SER A 413 -8.43 18.36 26.30
C SER A 413 -8.20 17.02 25.61
N GLU A 414 -9.13 16.09 25.82
CA GLU A 414 -9.10 14.80 25.12
C GLU A 414 -9.19 14.92 23.58
N MET A 415 -9.70 16.04 23.06
CA MET A 415 -9.81 16.30 21.63
C MET A 415 -8.61 17.07 21.05
N SER A 416 -7.69 17.56 21.88
CA SER A 416 -6.62 18.48 21.44
C SER A 416 -5.74 17.91 20.33
N TYR A 417 -5.34 16.64 20.43
CA TYR A 417 -4.61 15.96 19.37
C TYR A 417 -5.43 15.87 18.07
N CYS A 418 -6.68 15.39 18.15
CA CYS A 418 -7.55 15.25 16.97
C CYS A 418 -7.81 16.61 16.30
N VAL A 419 -8.14 17.65 17.06
CA VAL A 419 -8.36 19.01 16.55
C VAL A 419 -7.12 19.53 15.83
N HIS A 420 -5.94 19.41 16.44
CA HIS A 420 -4.68 19.80 15.79
C HIS A 420 -4.46 19.06 14.46
N THR A 421 -4.67 17.73 14.44
CA THR A 421 -4.51 16.95 13.20
C THR A 421 -5.52 17.36 12.13
N TYR A 422 -6.78 17.61 12.49
CA TYR A 422 -7.81 18.03 11.54
C TYR A 422 -7.55 19.43 10.97
N GLU A 423 -7.10 20.37 11.81
CA GLU A 423 -6.70 21.71 11.38
C GLU A 423 -5.49 21.66 10.45
N THR A 424 -4.51 20.80 10.76
CA THR A 424 -3.34 20.57 9.91
C THR A 424 -3.76 20.07 8.52
N GLU A 425 -4.65 19.07 8.46
CA GLU A 425 -5.16 18.55 7.19
C GLU A 425 -6.01 19.58 6.43
N ALA A 426 -6.89 20.31 7.14
CA ALA A 426 -7.69 21.40 6.56
C ALA A 426 -6.81 22.42 5.84
N LEU A 427 -5.72 22.80 6.50
CA LEU A 427 -4.78 23.77 6.00
C LEU A 427 -3.95 23.22 4.83
N ALA A 428 -3.47 21.97 4.93
CA ALA A 428 -2.76 21.29 3.85
C ALA A 428 -3.58 21.21 2.57
N MET A 429 -4.86 20.83 2.69
CA MET A 429 -5.79 20.79 1.55
C MET A 429 -6.04 22.16 0.93
N ALA A 430 -6.12 23.22 1.73
CA ALA A 430 -6.35 24.57 1.26
C ALA A 430 -5.16 25.17 0.49
N MET A 431 -3.94 24.71 0.77
CA MET A 431 -2.71 25.29 0.21
C MET A 431 -2.35 24.81 -1.20
N GLN A 432 -3.01 23.77 -1.74
CA GLN A 432 -2.72 23.19 -3.06
C GLN A 432 -1.21 23.07 -3.34
N ILE A 433 -0.46 22.54 -2.36
CA ILE A 433 0.99 22.49 -2.39
C ILE A 433 1.41 21.66 -3.61
N PRO A 434 2.25 22.22 -4.47
CA PRO A 434 2.65 21.51 -5.68
C PRO A 434 3.58 20.32 -5.38
N SER A 435 3.67 19.37 -6.32
CA SER A 435 4.23 18.04 -6.04
C SER A 435 5.72 18.13 -5.70
N VAL A 436 6.17 17.32 -4.73
CA VAL A 436 7.60 17.12 -4.42
C VAL A 436 8.40 16.75 -5.67
N ASP A 437 7.77 16.06 -6.62
CA ASP A 437 8.37 15.69 -7.90
C ASP A 437 8.74 16.88 -8.77
N GLU A 438 7.88 17.90 -8.79
CA GLU A 438 8.07 19.10 -9.61
C GLU A 438 9.26 19.92 -9.09
N VAL A 439 9.52 19.90 -7.78
CA VAL A 439 10.72 20.51 -7.19
C VAL A 439 11.95 19.69 -7.44
N LEU A 440 11.93 18.44 -6.99
CA LEU A 440 13.13 17.66 -6.84
C LEU A 440 13.74 17.32 -8.20
N TRP A 441 12.88 16.99 -9.17
CA TRP A 441 13.31 16.64 -10.53
C TRP A 441 13.33 17.84 -11.47
N GLY A 442 12.63 18.93 -11.13
CA GLY A 442 12.68 20.20 -11.88
C GLY A 442 13.99 20.96 -11.72
N GLN A 443 14.80 20.66 -10.69
CA GLN A 443 16.13 21.26 -10.48
C GLN A 443 17.19 20.76 -11.49
N ALA A 444 16.98 19.58 -12.09
CA ALA A 444 17.96 18.92 -12.96
C ALA A 444 18.07 19.52 -14.37
N SER A 445 17.11 20.34 -14.81
CA SER A 445 17.07 20.93 -16.16
C SER A 445 17.97 22.15 -16.36
N SER A 446 18.80 22.49 -15.36
CA SER A 446 19.78 23.59 -15.43
C SER A 446 21.21 23.08 -15.67
N ASN A 447 21.40 22.23 -16.67
CA ASN A 447 22.76 21.79 -17.04
C ASN A 447 23.44 22.84 -17.94
N PRO A 448 24.56 23.48 -17.56
CA PRO A 448 25.22 24.50 -18.37
C PRO A 448 25.85 23.96 -19.66
N ALA A 449 26.02 22.64 -19.77
CA ALA A 449 26.76 21.99 -20.84
C ALA A 449 26.02 21.96 -22.20
N SER A 450 24.73 22.31 -22.25
CA SER A 450 23.95 22.37 -23.50
C SER A 450 23.59 23.79 -23.94
N ALA A 451 24.17 24.83 -23.33
CA ALA A 451 23.98 26.21 -23.79
C ALA A 451 24.74 26.44 -25.11
N SER A 452 24.10 26.11 -26.24
CA SER A 452 24.53 26.54 -27.56
C SER A 452 24.65 28.08 -27.57
N ALA A 453 25.74 28.59 -28.15
CA ALA A 453 26.21 29.97 -28.11
C ALA A 453 25.29 31.06 -28.74
N HIS A 454 23.99 30.81 -28.91
CA HIS A 454 23.05 31.73 -29.54
C HIS A 454 21.75 31.89 -28.74
N ALA A 455 21.85 32.46 -27.53
CA ALA A 455 20.73 33.15 -26.88
C ALA A 455 21.29 34.12 -25.83
N ALA A 456 21.52 35.37 -26.22
CA ALA A 456 21.85 36.45 -25.31
C ALA A 456 20.59 36.98 -24.63
N ILE A 457 20.03 36.21 -23.69
CA ILE A 457 19.20 36.71 -22.59
C ILE A 457 19.51 35.80 -21.38
N PRO A 458 20.07 36.31 -20.27
CA PRO A 458 20.17 35.52 -19.06
C PRO A 458 18.74 35.23 -18.58
N SER A 459 18.31 33.97 -18.54
CA SER A 459 17.09 33.63 -17.81
C SER A 459 17.33 33.94 -16.33
N PRO A 460 16.32 34.42 -15.58
CA PRO A 460 16.48 34.67 -14.15
C PRO A 460 16.95 33.39 -13.44
N HIS A 461 17.80 33.56 -12.45
CA HIS A 461 18.42 32.48 -11.68
C HIS A 461 17.35 31.52 -11.09
N PRO A 462 17.71 30.25 -10.78
CA PRO A 462 16.82 29.27 -10.15
C PRO A 462 16.23 29.70 -8.79
N PHE A 463 16.73 30.80 -8.21
CA PHE A 463 16.32 31.34 -6.92
C PHE A 463 14.96 32.07 -6.95
N ASP A 464 14.42 32.38 -8.14
CA ASP A 464 13.11 33.01 -8.31
C ASP A 464 12.07 32.02 -8.89
N SER A 465 12.12 30.75 -8.49
CA SER A 465 11.05 29.83 -8.87
C SER A 465 9.78 30.21 -8.10
N PRO A 466 8.69 30.66 -8.78
CA PRO A 466 7.43 31.03 -8.12
C PRO A 466 6.82 29.86 -7.34
N PHE A 467 7.31 28.65 -7.57
CA PHE A 467 7.01 27.45 -6.83
C PHE A 467 7.65 27.42 -5.44
N VAL A 468 8.96 27.67 -5.35
CA VAL A 468 9.71 27.63 -4.08
C VAL A 468 9.18 28.69 -3.14
N THR A 469 8.94 29.90 -3.66
CA THR A 469 8.28 30.97 -2.90
C THR A 469 6.89 30.56 -2.43
N ALA A 470 6.08 29.92 -3.28
CA ALA A 470 4.75 29.44 -2.88
C ALA A 470 4.81 28.39 -1.76
N ILE A 471 5.80 27.48 -1.78
CA ILE A 471 6.00 26.51 -0.69
C ILE A 471 6.45 27.22 0.59
N GLN A 472 7.38 28.18 0.50
CA GLN A 472 7.83 28.95 1.66
C GLN A 472 6.68 29.74 2.29
N ASP A 473 5.85 30.39 1.47
CA ASP A 473 4.65 31.09 1.93
C ASP A 473 3.65 30.14 2.58
N ALA A 474 3.48 28.94 2.03
CA ALA A 474 2.65 27.89 2.61
C ALA A 474 3.19 27.47 4.00
N LEU A 475 4.49 27.23 4.15
CA LEU A 475 5.12 26.93 5.44
C LEU A 475 4.93 28.06 6.45
N GLN A 476 5.12 29.32 6.04
CA GLN A 476 4.89 30.45 6.94
C GLN A 476 3.41 30.55 7.37
N LYS A 477 2.47 30.27 6.47
CA LYS A 477 1.04 30.24 6.79
C LYS A 477 0.69 29.06 7.71
N PHE A 478 1.33 27.90 7.55
CA PHE A 478 1.25 26.79 8.52
C PHE A 478 1.66 27.26 9.92
N ASP A 479 2.83 27.89 10.05
CA ASP A 479 3.35 28.32 11.35
C ASP A 479 2.49 29.41 12.00
N ARG A 480 1.99 30.37 11.22
CA ARG A 480 1.11 31.43 11.72
C ARG A 480 -0.24 30.91 12.20
N THR A 481 -0.76 29.85 11.58
CA THR A 481 -2.09 29.30 11.89
C THR A 481 -2.01 28.26 13.01
N LEU A 482 -1.09 27.29 12.89
CA LEU A 482 -0.96 26.19 13.86
C LEU A 482 -0.16 26.57 15.10
N GLY A 483 0.82 27.49 14.99
CA GLY A 483 1.66 27.87 16.13
C GLY A 483 0.89 28.39 17.36
N PRO A 484 -0.08 29.32 17.20
CA PRO A 484 -0.96 29.73 18.30
C PRO A 484 -1.82 28.59 18.84
N LEU A 485 -2.34 27.73 17.95
CA LEU A 485 -3.16 26.58 18.32
C LEU A 485 -2.37 25.58 19.18
N GLU A 486 -1.12 25.30 18.81
CA GLU A 486 -0.21 24.39 19.52
C GLU A 486 0.14 24.90 20.91
N ARG A 487 0.49 26.19 21.05
CA ARG A 487 0.77 26.79 22.36
C ARG A 487 -0.42 26.69 23.31
N ARG A 488 -1.62 26.72 22.74
CA ARG A 488 -2.87 26.66 23.50
C ARG A 488 -3.27 25.22 23.85
N LEU A 489 -3.36 24.34 22.85
CA LEU A 489 -3.91 22.98 22.98
C LEU A 489 -2.88 21.92 23.39
N LEU A 490 -1.59 22.13 23.13
CA LEU A 490 -0.52 21.13 23.31
C LEU A 490 0.51 21.57 24.39
N SER A 491 0.08 22.41 25.34
CA SER A 491 0.94 22.99 26.38
C SER A 491 1.51 21.96 27.37
N ASP A 492 0.89 20.78 27.47
CA ASP A 492 1.29 19.62 28.27
C ASP A 492 2.11 18.58 27.49
N SER A 493 2.67 18.94 26.33
CA SER A 493 3.49 18.04 25.48
C SER A 493 4.67 17.36 26.18
N ALA A 494 5.16 17.90 27.31
CA ALA A 494 6.18 17.23 28.12
C ALA A 494 5.66 15.95 28.82
N ALA A 495 4.36 15.88 29.12
CA ALA A 495 3.73 14.76 29.81
C ALA A 495 2.82 13.92 28.89
N ASN A 496 2.31 14.51 27.81
CA ASN A 496 1.39 13.87 26.87
C ASN A 496 2.11 13.49 25.56
N PRO A 497 2.34 12.20 25.28
CA PRO A 497 3.09 11.76 24.11
C PRO A 497 2.41 12.15 22.78
N LEU A 498 1.08 12.18 22.72
CA LEU A 498 0.37 12.60 21.50
C LEU A 498 0.62 14.07 21.19
N HIS A 499 0.66 14.91 22.22
CA HIS A 499 0.91 16.35 22.06
C HIS A 499 2.37 16.61 21.68
N ALA A 500 3.32 15.85 22.25
CA ALA A 500 4.71 15.85 21.82
C ALA A 500 4.87 15.47 20.34
N MET A 501 4.20 14.40 19.92
CA MET A 501 4.20 13.93 18.53
C MET A 501 3.63 14.97 17.58
N ALA A 502 2.47 15.56 17.91
CA ALA A 502 1.82 16.58 17.09
C ALA A 502 2.72 17.82 16.89
N LEU A 503 3.36 18.30 17.96
CA LEU A 503 4.30 19.42 17.90
C LEU A 503 5.52 19.08 17.03
N TYR A 504 6.11 17.89 17.23
CA TYR A 504 7.28 17.44 16.48
C TYR A 504 6.97 17.18 14.99
N ALA A 505 5.76 16.70 14.67
CA ALA A 505 5.36 16.42 13.30
C ALA A 505 5.40 17.68 12.42
N ARG A 506 4.90 18.82 12.92
CA ARG A 506 4.96 20.08 12.17
C ARG A 506 6.39 20.55 11.93
N THR A 507 7.22 20.60 12.98
CA THR A 507 8.61 21.07 12.85
C THR A 507 9.42 20.18 11.92
N SER A 508 9.17 18.87 11.96
CA SER A 508 9.85 17.88 11.12
C SER A 508 9.40 17.96 9.66
N LEU A 509 8.10 18.17 9.42
CA LEU A 509 7.59 18.39 8.07
C LEU A 509 8.20 19.65 7.45
N ALA A 510 8.26 20.75 8.21
CA ALA A 510 8.90 21.99 7.74
C ALA A 510 10.38 21.77 7.41
N ALA A 511 11.12 21.04 8.25
CA ALA A 511 12.52 20.71 8.00
C ALA A 511 12.70 19.84 6.73
N LEU A 512 11.85 18.82 6.55
CA LEU A 512 11.90 17.94 5.38
C LEU A 512 11.57 18.71 4.09
N VAL A 513 10.53 19.56 4.12
CA VAL A 513 10.18 20.44 3.00
C VAL A 513 11.32 21.41 2.70
N GLN A 514 11.98 21.96 3.72
CA GLN A 514 13.13 22.84 3.55
C GLN A 514 14.28 22.14 2.81
N ILE A 515 14.57 20.87 3.12
CA ILE A 515 15.57 20.07 2.38
C ILE A 515 15.15 19.91 0.92
N ILE A 516 13.88 19.61 0.66
CA ILE A 516 13.35 19.42 -0.70
C ILE A 516 13.50 20.70 -1.54
N ILE A 517 13.16 21.87 -0.99
CA ILE A 517 13.18 23.14 -1.74
C ILE A 517 14.56 23.79 -1.82
N THR A 518 15.49 23.44 -0.93
CA THR A 518 16.87 23.98 -0.95
C THR A 518 17.56 23.60 -2.26
N PRO A 519 18.16 24.53 -3.02
CA PRO A 519 18.88 24.21 -4.25
C PRO A 519 19.98 23.15 -4.04
N LEU A 520 20.28 22.36 -5.07
CA LEU A 520 21.28 21.27 -4.99
C LEU A 520 22.63 21.80 -4.51
N GLU A 521 23.06 22.94 -5.04
CA GLU A 521 24.34 23.59 -4.76
C GLU A 521 24.43 24.17 -3.34
N ALA A 522 23.28 24.39 -2.71
CA ALA A 522 23.17 24.89 -1.35
C ALA A 522 23.01 23.76 -0.33
N ALA A 523 22.95 22.49 -0.76
CA ALA A 523 22.90 21.36 0.14
C ALA A 523 24.22 21.23 0.93
N PRO A 524 24.19 20.92 2.24
CA PRO A 524 25.40 20.81 3.06
C PRO A 524 26.44 19.84 2.50
N GLU A 525 25.98 18.74 1.92
CA GLU A 525 26.83 17.68 1.34
C GLU A 525 27.09 17.87 -0.16
N TRP A 526 26.79 19.05 -0.73
CA TRP A 526 27.03 19.35 -2.15
C TRP A 526 28.50 19.22 -2.52
N GLY A 527 28.76 18.57 -3.66
CA GLY A 527 30.12 18.34 -4.18
C GLY A 527 30.94 17.31 -3.39
N THR A 528 30.33 16.65 -2.38
CA THR A 528 30.96 15.56 -1.62
C THR A 528 30.14 14.29 -1.71
N GLU A 529 28.89 14.31 -1.25
CA GLU A 529 27.97 13.15 -1.32
C GLU A 529 26.72 13.46 -2.15
N ILE A 530 26.39 14.74 -2.38
CA ILE A 530 25.31 15.19 -3.25
C ILE A 530 25.88 15.84 -4.51
N HIS A 531 25.60 15.23 -5.66
CA HIS A 531 26.01 15.68 -6.99
C HIS A 531 24.81 15.85 -7.93
N GLY A 532 23.69 15.21 -7.60
CA GLY A 532 22.47 15.28 -8.40
C GLY A 532 21.19 15.08 -7.59
N PRO A 533 20.04 15.12 -8.28
CA PRO A 533 18.73 14.99 -7.65
C PRO A 533 18.50 13.61 -7.02
N GLU A 534 19.16 12.56 -7.51
CA GLU A 534 19.10 11.22 -6.91
C GLU A 534 19.80 11.15 -5.55
N ASP A 535 20.97 11.77 -5.40
CA ASP A 535 21.66 11.88 -4.09
C ASP A 535 20.83 12.67 -3.09
N LYS A 536 20.18 13.74 -3.57
CA LYS A 536 19.28 14.54 -2.75
C LYS A 536 18.03 13.76 -2.37
N PHE A 537 17.47 12.95 -3.28
CA PHE A 537 16.36 12.05 -2.97
C PHE A 537 16.74 11.01 -1.91
N PHE A 538 17.96 10.47 -1.97
CA PHE A 538 18.52 9.62 -0.91
C PHE A 538 18.55 10.35 0.45
N ASN A 539 19.05 11.58 0.50
CA ASN A 539 19.07 12.37 1.74
C ASN A 539 17.65 12.65 2.28
N VAL A 540 16.69 12.97 1.41
CA VAL A 540 15.28 13.16 1.79
C VAL A 540 14.69 11.87 2.39
N GLY A 541 14.95 10.72 1.76
CA GLY A 541 14.52 9.41 2.26
C GLY A 541 15.13 9.07 3.63
N LEU A 542 16.43 9.33 3.80
CA LEU A 542 17.14 9.17 5.07
C LEU A 542 16.51 10.03 6.18
N VAL A 543 16.36 11.33 5.94
CA VAL A 543 15.82 12.27 6.94
C VAL A 543 14.37 11.94 7.28
N ALA A 544 13.56 11.50 6.30
CA ALA A 544 12.19 11.06 6.56
C ALA A 544 12.14 9.87 7.55
N LEU A 545 13.09 8.94 7.47
CA LEU A 545 13.19 7.82 8.42
C LEU A 545 13.75 8.24 9.78
N GLU A 546 14.68 9.20 9.84
CA GLU A 546 15.14 9.79 11.11
C GLU A 546 13.98 10.47 11.86
N ILE A 547 13.15 11.23 11.13
CA ILE A 547 11.92 11.84 11.66
C ILE A 547 10.97 10.77 12.19
N LEU A 548 10.77 9.67 11.44
CA LEU A 548 9.89 8.58 11.85
C LEU A 548 10.38 7.91 13.14
N LEU A 549 11.69 7.69 13.29
CA LEU A 549 12.30 7.13 14.49
C LEU A 549 12.09 8.04 15.71
N GLU A 550 12.26 9.35 15.55
CA GLU A 550 12.07 10.29 16.66
C GLU A 550 10.58 10.43 17.03
N GLN A 551 9.67 10.43 16.04
CA GLN A 551 8.23 10.34 16.31
C GLN A 551 7.89 9.08 17.09
N ARG A 552 8.46 7.93 16.73
CA ARG A 552 8.25 6.67 17.45
C ARG A 552 8.78 6.75 18.89
N ARG A 553 9.91 7.41 19.11
CA ARG A 553 10.48 7.63 20.45
C ARG A 553 9.53 8.47 21.31
N LEU A 554 9.00 9.56 20.76
CA LEU A 554 8.03 10.43 21.45
C LEU A 554 6.69 9.73 21.72
N ALA A 555 6.23 8.91 20.77
CA ALA A 555 5.00 8.13 20.90
C ALA A 555 5.04 7.12 22.07
N GLY A 556 6.25 6.70 22.43
CA GLY A 556 6.47 5.64 23.40
C GLY A 556 5.78 4.33 23.00
N ARG A 557 5.72 3.39 23.93
CA ARG A 557 5.09 2.08 23.68
C ARG A 557 3.59 2.17 23.36
N GLN A 558 2.90 3.18 23.91
CA GLN A 558 1.45 3.32 23.82
C GLN A 558 0.99 3.68 22.39
N PHE A 559 1.69 4.60 21.73
CA PHE A 559 1.31 5.13 20.40
C PHE A 559 2.29 4.78 19.28
N ALA A 560 3.33 3.98 19.55
CA ALA A 560 4.27 3.47 18.55
C ALA A 560 3.58 2.86 17.31
N TRP A 561 2.48 2.12 17.51
CA TRP A 561 1.71 1.51 16.44
C TRP A 561 1.13 2.53 15.44
N LEU A 562 0.83 3.75 15.89
CA LEU A 562 0.28 4.82 15.04
C LEU A 562 1.36 5.34 14.09
N VAL A 563 2.58 5.54 14.61
CA VAL A 563 3.74 5.95 13.82
C VAL A 563 4.11 4.86 12.81
N ASP A 564 3.99 3.59 13.20
CA ASP A 564 4.26 2.46 12.30
C ASP A 564 3.37 2.42 11.06
N LEU A 565 2.18 3.03 11.10
CA LEU A 565 1.28 3.10 9.95
C LEU A 565 1.80 3.99 8.81
N ASP A 566 2.73 4.90 9.13
CA ASP A 566 3.31 5.85 8.18
C ASP A 566 4.64 5.31 7.61
N PHE A 567 5.15 4.17 8.11
CA PHE A 567 6.29 3.47 7.55
C PHE A 567 6.05 2.96 6.13
N LYS A 568 7.07 3.10 5.27
CA LYS A 568 7.08 2.59 3.90
C LYS A 568 8.28 1.69 3.69
N ILE A 569 8.03 0.39 3.51
CA ILE A 569 9.09 -0.58 3.16
C ILE A 569 9.79 -0.24 1.84
N GLN A 570 9.10 0.45 0.93
CA GLN A 570 9.66 0.89 -0.35
C GLN A 570 10.83 1.87 -0.17
N THR A 571 10.77 2.75 0.84
CA THR A 571 11.91 3.62 1.20
C THR A 571 13.11 2.81 1.66
N PHE A 572 12.89 1.69 2.36
CA PHE A 572 13.95 0.78 2.80
C PHE A 572 14.60 0.05 1.63
N TYR A 573 13.82 -0.42 0.65
CA TYR A 573 14.37 -0.99 -0.57
C TYR A 573 15.26 0.01 -1.32
N TYR A 574 14.74 1.21 -1.54
CA TYR A 574 15.50 2.26 -2.22
C TYR A 574 16.81 2.56 -1.50
N LEU A 575 16.77 2.85 -0.19
CA LEU A 575 18.00 3.14 0.57
C LEU A 575 18.96 1.94 0.62
N GLY A 576 18.44 0.72 0.81
CA GLY A 576 19.24 -0.51 0.82
C GLY A 576 19.93 -0.79 -0.51
N ALA A 577 19.25 -0.53 -1.64
CA ALA A 577 19.84 -0.67 -2.97
C ALA A 577 20.91 0.38 -3.23
N GLN A 578 20.68 1.62 -2.81
CA GLN A 578 21.63 2.73 -2.94
C GLN A 578 22.90 2.49 -2.09
N LEU A 579 22.77 1.86 -0.92
CA LEU A 579 23.91 1.48 -0.06
C LEU A 579 24.88 0.47 -0.69
N GLN A 580 24.47 -0.26 -1.74
CA GLN A 580 25.39 -1.13 -2.47
C GLN A 580 26.49 -0.37 -3.21
N ASN A 581 26.20 0.88 -3.61
CA ASN A 581 27.15 1.77 -4.28
C ASN A 581 27.68 2.83 -3.30
N ARG A 582 26.87 3.28 -2.35
CA ARG A 582 27.25 4.22 -1.28
C ARG A 582 27.88 3.48 -0.10
N VAL A 583 29.09 2.97 -0.31
CA VAL A 583 29.78 2.13 0.68
C VAL A 583 30.37 2.91 1.86
N SER A 584 30.64 4.21 1.73
CA SER A 584 31.22 5.08 2.75
C SER A 584 30.59 6.48 2.70
N GLY A 585 30.90 7.34 3.68
CA GLY A 585 30.37 8.71 3.76
C GLY A 585 29.34 8.88 4.88
N SER A 586 29.05 10.13 5.21
CA SER A 586 28.16 10.49 6.33
C SER A 586 26.72 10.06 6.07
N LEU A 587 26.25 10.14 4.83
CA LEU A 587 24.90 9.70 4.45
C LEU A 587 24.78 8.19 4.56
N ALA A 588 25.80 7.44 4.15
CA ALA A 588 25.83 5.99 4.30
C ALA A 588 25.86 5.55 5.78
N GLU A 589 26.69 6.18 6.61
CA GLU A 589 26.77 5.91 8.06
C GLU A 589 25.45 6.17 8.78
N ARG A 590 24.82 7.32 8.53
CA ARG A 590 23.51 7.67 9.09
C ARG A 590 22.43 6.67 8.64
N THR A 591 22.47 6.26 7.37
CA THR A 591 21.50 5.30 6.82
C THR A 591 21.62 3.93 7.50
N TRP A 592 22.83 3.40 7.68
CA TRP A 592 23.04 2.16 8.44
C TRP A 592 22.56 2.28 9.89
N ALA A 593 22.83 3.41 10.56
CA ALA A 593 22.36 3.64 11.93
C ALA A 593 20.83 3.72 12.04
N VAL A 594 20.16 4.31 11.05
CA VAL A 594 18.68 4.37 10.98
C VAL A 594 18.09 2.99 10.73
N ILE A 595 18.66 2.21 9.79
CA ILE A 595 18.21 0.85 9.49
C ILE A 595 18.35 -0.03 10.74
N GLU A 596 19.49 0.03 11.44
CA GLU A 596 19.71 -0.72 12.68
C GLU A 596 18.66 -0.39 13.75
N LYS A 597 18.42 0.90 14.02
CA LYS A 597 17.40 1.35 14.97
C LYS A 597 16.00 0.89 14.58
N MET A 598 15.69 0.88 13.29
CA MET A 598 14.40 0.43 12.79
C MET A 598 14.21 -1.09 13.00
N TYR A 599 15.21 -1.92 12.69
CA TYR A 599 15.19 -3.36 13.01
C TYR A 599 15.12 -3.64 14.51
N ALA A 600 15.70 -2.77 15.35
CA ALA A 600 15.62 -2.91 16.81
C ALA A 600 14.21 -2.63 17.37
N CYS A 601 13.42 -1.79 16.69
CA CYS A 601 12.12 -1.33 17.19
C CYS A 601 10.91 -1.93 16.48
N ARG A 602 11.12 -2.66 15.37
CA ARG A 602 10.06 -3.24 14.51
C ARG A 602 10.18 -4.76 14.42
N GLU A 603 9.26 -5.45 15.10
CA GLU A 603 9.18 -6.91 15.10
C GLU A 603 8.81 -7.47 13.72
N ASP A 604 8.01 -6.74 12.95
CA ASP A 604 7.46 -7.19 11.67
C ASP A 604 8.50 -7.30 10.54
N LEU A 605 9.64 -6.61 10.65
CA LEU A 605 10.76 -6.76 9.71
C LEU A 605 11.47 -8.11 9.83
N TRP A 606 11.30 -8.80 10.97
CA TRP A 606 11.87 -10.13 11.22
C TRP A 606 10.98 -11.27 10.72
N GLU A 607 9.80 -10.98 10.17
CA GLU A 607 8.94 -12.00 9.57
C GLU A 607 9.44 -12.39 8.18
N LEU A 608 10.60 -13.08 8.11
CA LEU A 608 11.27 -13.45 6.86
C LEU A 608 10.54 -14.53 6.03
N LYS A 609 9.37 -15.00 6.48
CA LYS A 609 8.47 -15.83 5.65
C LYS A 609 7.67 -15.00 4.65
N ASP A 610 7.56 -13.69 4.91
CA ASP A 610 7.05 -12.71 3.96
C ASP A 610 8.09 -12.46 2.86
N GLU A 611 7.63 -12.42 1.61
CA GLU A 611 8.50 -12.27 0.45
C GLU A 611 9.19 -10.90 0.46
N GLU A 612 8.48 -9.84 0.86
CA GLU A 612 9.06 -8.49 0.88
C GLU A 612 10.16 -8.37 1.94
N ASN A 613 9.90 -8.82 3.16
CA ASN A 613 10.90 -8.82 4.23
C ASN A 613 12.14 -9.66 3.88
N MET A 614 11.96 -10.84 3.26
CA MET A 614 13.07 -11.68 2.81
C MET A 614 13.92 -11.00 1.73
N THR A 615 13.29 -10.30 0.78
CA THR A 615 13.99 -9.54 -0.24
C THR A 615 14.77 -8.37 0.36
N LEU A 616 14.18 -7.64 1.30
CA LEU A 616 14.85 -6.57 2.00
C LEU A 616 16.06 -7.08 2.81
N ALA A 617 15.90 -8.20 3.50
CA ALA A 617 16.97 -8.83 4.28
C ALA A 617 18.18 -9.16 3.40
N ASN A 618 17.97 -9.86 2.28
CA ASN A 618 19.05 -10.18 1.33
C ASN A 618 19.69 -8.93 0.73
N LEU A 619 18.88 -7.92 0.38
CA LEU A 619 19.38 -6.65 -0.16
C LEU A 619 20.38 -5.99 0.80
N LEU A 620 20.04 -5.96 2.09
CA LEU A 620 20.90 -5.39 3.13
C LEU A 620 22.15 -6.24 3.39
N ILE A 621 22.04 -7.57 3.35
CA ILE A 621 23.21 -8.46 3.48
C ILE A 621 24.20 -8.22 2.34
N VAL A 622 23.73 -8.08 1.10
CA VAL A 622 24.56 -7.77 -0.07
C VAL A 622 25.20 -6.38 0.07
N ALA A 623 24.42 -5.37 0.42
CA ALA A 623 24.93 -4.01 0.64
C ALA A 623 26.01 -3.96 1.74
N TRP A 624 25.79 -4.67 2.86
CA TRP A 624 26.78 -4.75 3.92
C TRP A 624 28.06 -5.45 3.48
N SER A 625 27.95 -6.52 2.69
CA SER A 625 29.11 -7.27 2.20
C SER A 625 29.99 -6.39 1.30
N ARG A 626 29.40 -5.62 0.38
CA ARG A 626 30.13 -4.64 -0.45
C ARG A 626 30.82 -3.56 0.40
N ARG A 627 30.12 -3.05 1.43
CA ARG A 627 30.69 -2.08 2.37
C ARG A 627 31.90 -2.67 3.12
N ALA A 628 31.78 -3.88 3.65
CA ALA A 628 32.87 -4.56 4.35
C ALA A 628 34.09 -4.78 3.45
N GLU A 629 33.88 -5.20 2.20
CA GLU A 629 34.94 -5.37 1.19
C GLU A 629 35.67 -4.06 0.88
N HIS A 630 34.94 -2.95 0.74
CA HIS A 630 35.53 -1.63 0.50
C HIS A 630 36.48 -1.21 1.65
N PHE A 631 36.03 -1.30 2.90
CA PHE A 631 36.86 -0.95 4.05
C PHE A 631 38.04 -1.91 4.23
N LEU A 632 37.84 -3.21 3.97
CA LEU A 632 38.92 -4.20 4.00
C LEU A 632 40.00 -3.88 2.95
N GLY A 633 39.60 -3.50 1.74
CA GLY A 633 40.51 -3.01 0.69
C GLY A 633 41.33 -1.80 1.13
N ASN A 634 40.74 -0.93 1.95
CA ASN A 634 41.40 0.22 2.59
C ASN A 634 42.12 -0.12 3.91
N ARG A 635 42.28 -1.42 4.24
CA ARG A 635 42.91 -1.92 5.47
C ARG A 635 42.24 -1.48 6.77
N VAL A 636 40.94 -1.22 6.72
CA VAL A 636 40.11 -0.92 7.88
C VAL A 636 39.18 -2.10 8.14
N LEU A 637 39.23 -2.67 9.34
CA LEU A 637 38.30 -3.71 9.74
C LEU A 637 36.99 -3.07 10.22
N LEU A 638 35.91 -3.31 9.48
CA LEU A 638 34.57 -2.88 9.89
C LEU A 638 33.89 -4.03 10.64
N LEU A 639 33.43 -3.77 11.87
CA LEU A 639 32.65 -4.74 12.63
C LEU A 639 31.24 -4.83 12.06
N GLU A 640 30.78 -6.06 11.81
CA GLU A 640 29.42 -6.31 11.34
C GLU A 640 28.39 -6.02 12.45
N PRO A 641 27.36 -5.19 12.20
CA PRO A 641 26.32 -4.89 13.16
C PRO A 641 25.55 -6.15 13.55
N PRO A 642 25.12 -6.28 14.82
CA PRO A 642 24.41 -7.46 15.30
C PRO A 642 23.16 -7.82 14.49
N PHE A 643 22.44 -6.82 13.97
CA PHE A 643 21.24 -7.05 13.17
C PHE A 643 21.57 -7.68 11.81
N VAL A 644 22.68 -7.32 11.17
CA VAL A 644 23.11 -7.91 9.89
C VAL A 644 23.53 -9.36 10.10
N THR A 645 24.27 -9.65 11.16
CA THR A 645 24.65 -11.02 11.53
C THR A 645 23.41 -11.88 11.75
N ARG A 646 22.44 -11.38 12.52
CA ARG A 646 21.17 -12.08 12.73
C ARG A 646 20.40 -12.30 11.43
N LEU A 647 20.36 -11.32 10.53
CA LEU A 647 19.73 -11.49 9.21
C LEU A 647 20.41 -12.60 8.41
N ARG A 648 21.74 -12.65 8.35
CA ARG A 648 22.46 -13.74 7.67
C ARG A 648 22.09 -15.11 8.24
N ASP A 649 22.09 -15.22 9.57
CA ASP A 649 21.79 -16.48 10.26
C ASP A 649 20.35 -16.95 9.97
N GLU A 650 19.36 -16.08 10.12
CA GLU A 650 17.95 -16.44 9.89
C GLU A 650 17.68 -16.76 8.41
N VAL A 651 18.22 -15.97 7.47
CA VAL A 651 18.13 -16.26 6.03
C VAL A 651 18.77 -17.60 5.70
N MET A 652 19.96 -17.89 6.25
CA MET A 652 20.66 -19.15 6.03
C MET A 652 19.86 -20.34 6.58
N MET A 653 19.27 -20.21 7.76
CA MET A 653 18.39 -21.23 8.36
C MET A 653 17.18 -21.51 7.47
N ILE A 654 16.46 -20.48 7.04
CA ILE A 654 15.27 -20.62 6.18
C ILE A 654 15.66 -21.25 4.83
N LYS A 655 16.80 -20.84 4.26
CA LYS A 655 17.32 -21.42 3.02
C LYS A 655 17.69 -22.90 3.19
N ALA A 656 18.28 -23.28 4.33
CA ALA A 656 18.60 -24.67 4.63
C ALA A 656 17.34 -25.52 4.79
N GLU A 657 16.32 -25.02 5.51
CA GLU A 657 15.01 -25.68 5.63
C GLU A 657 14.36 -25.89 4.26
N ALA A 658 14.32 -24.83 3.43
CA ALA A 658 13.75 -24.90 2.08
C ALA A 658 14.48 -25.91 1.18
N LEU A 659 15.81 -25.98 1.26
CA LEU A 659 16.62 -26.92 0.47
C LEU A 659 16.55 -28.36 1.01
N SER A 660 16.33 -28.56 2.30
CA SER A 660 16.17 -29.90 2.90
C SER A 660 14.88 -30.62 2.50
N LEU A 661 13.93 -29.90 1.89
CA LEU A 661 12.68 -30.43 1.33
C LEU A 661 12.85 -30.97 -0.11
N PHE A 662 14.01 -30.79 -0.74
CA PHE A 662 14.37 -31.27 -2.07
C PHE A 662 15.38 -32.42 -2.01
#